data_AF-A0A656HFU2-F1
#
_entry.id   AF-A0A656HFU2-F1
#
_cell.length_a   1.000
_cell.length_b   1.000
_cell.length_c   1.000
_cell.angle_alpha   90.00
_cell.angle_beta   90.00
_cell.angle_gamma   90.00
#
_symmetry.space_group_name_H-M   'P 1'
#
loop_
_entity.id
_entity.type
_entity.pdbx_description
1 polymer ?
#
loop_
_entity_poly.entity_id
_entity_poly.type
_entity_poly.pdbx_seq_one_letter_code
_entity_poly.pdbx_strand_id
1 'polypeptide(L)'
;MATYTEKTSIVDLYVAWFNRVPDVNGYQYWLREVDSGTSLTTISNAFFRASYQFNTDTGYSATMSDEALVRQWYDGLLGRGPTSPLAPDAQEVSYWVNKLNGEFQGDKGATLLQMIREIREFDTVAANRPDIKAVQDKFNNKMLAAFELVEHHDFAADISPEESIVLGKLVLTDVNEYTATVSATIEKYLAGGYTDVNLRTVTLTTNSDVITAHEFKAPEILASGQTETASTLQDQDILTGAGVQPTLNATLGNSPTGDTIISPIIREVEVFNLKFTGSGSNAIRTLDLRDATDTDDGIRTINLEQVNVTPASSGFDASVANIHPNSQAPITLQVGTTREAANVRFSFYFDSLDGVQDQANLHFTGGASLQRLQVEEIGGDNGFETLNLSSSGSPNRVGQLEAEDLQVLNILHSSDGDQNLTIGNLDEAGSLQTINAANFTANLDLTLAPGLLEANRDGSSTNTAFNLQSGSGNDTIRLTGPIGTNDALAGGSGTDTLVLNSSIGGDLLASTSTQRITGFEALQVFRLPESGIPSGLGNADLLRLDLAQMAGDQSIMLANHGNTSDTPAIFVLDNLSTAETGNISVSHGNTSNNAVDDTFLTVASVQSGVNTVGITLTSGSNGDPRFNFTLQTTAQNNALAPAITNLTLTDADNSDNSVYLANFADYTGTLRVAAGSSGHFLNLDAASDSQMATDGNMYQFDASGSSSGDVRGIRDVAGTPVVRLMANSIDASNFSGNLIARVGNVDGQQLRGGSGNDTFILDALENRSAGLDVADAINGGSGFDTLVIDGHFANDNDAQSFINLNSSLLANVSGIDAIRLVGNHGYDRATGTTYTTAYSLTLDNALVDATDNGNRILIVNDSGHDLLASVDTNDTGLDGSVEENGVTINARNLSGDNAFNYDGEEGYGGSLDVFQFSDASLRGQHRIDGGDSDLSNNAARNQDVLQIFNTAQISAADLQNIRNIGVIEFRVDQTSTQTLELTLDNSVLDGFDTSHQASSAEQETVTIQAIDNGTAMAQLNLDASQTSNSFILAIGSGAGNDTISSGAGADIIYAGGGNDTINAGAGDDAVNAGDGNDTVNAGAGDDNGINGGDGNDILNGEAGNDFLDGDGGNDTLNGGDGNDTLVGDTGIDVLTGGAGADLFQFFGLADSGLTLATADTITDFESGTDLIYVDLAAPVADSYLEAAAVADFATALGNANAAMDGTVVFYLTNVGNDGLLFVDTDANGSANEVIKLTGITSANFALTDLI
;
A
#
# COMPACT_ATOMS: atom_id res chain seq x y z
N MET A 1 -80.99 93.93 29.79
CA MET A 1 -79.57 94.27 29.74
C MET A 1 -78.83 93.33 30.67
N ALA A 2 -78.30 92.26 30.08
CA ALA A 2 -77.50 91.19 30.68
C ALA A 2 -76.74 91.61 31.94
N THR A 3 -76.77 90.76 32.97
CA THR A 3 -76.01 90.91 34.21
C THR A 3 -74.51 90.99 33.91
N TYR A 4 -73.74 91.53 34.85
CA TYR A 4 -72.28 91.63 34.70
C TYR A 4 -71.63 90.26 34.41
N THR A 5 -72.13 89.20 35.05
CA THR A 5 -71.70 87.82 34.82
C THR A 5 -72.01 87.33 33.41
N GLU A 6 -73.22 87.59 32.90
CA GLU A 6 -73.60 87.21 31.53
C GLU A 6 -72.79 87.96 30.47
N LYS A 7 -72.40 89.22 30.75
CA LYS A 7 -71.55 90.04 29.89
C LYS A 7 -70.12 89.52 29.78
N THR A 8 -69.55 88.97 30.85
CA THR A 8 -68.24 88.31 30.83
C THR A 8 -68.31 86.93 30.19
N SER A 9 -69.35 86.13 30.49
CA SER A 9 -69.53 84.80 29.89
C SER A 9 -69.71 84.84 28.37
N ILE A 10 -70.31 85.89 27.79
CA ILE A 10 -70.37 86.09 26.33
C ILE A 10 -68.97 86.29 25.73
N VAL A 11 -68.07 87.02 26.42
CA VAL A 11 -66.69 87.22 25.97
C VAL A 11 -65.92 85.91 26.04
N ASP A 12 -66.08 85.16 27.13
CA ASP A 12 -65.39 83.88 27.34
C ASP A 12 -65.85 82.81 26.34
N LEU A 13 -67.15 82.69 26.09
CA LEU A 13 -67.70 81.83 25.02
C LEU A 13 -67.19 82.23 23.63
N TYR A 14 -67.08 83.52 23.35
CA TYR A 14 -66.61 84.00 22.05
C TYR A 14 -65.10 83.75 21.86
N VAL A 15 -64.30 83.93 22.91
CA VAL A 15 -62.86 83.61 22.89
C VAL A 15 -62.64 82.11 22.79
N ALA A 16 -63.40 81.29 23.52
CA ALA A 16 -63.28 79.83 23.46
C ALA A 16 -63.57 79.27 22.07
N TRP A 17 -64.62 79.76 21.39
CA TRP A 17 -65.02 79.24 20.08
C TRP A 17 -64.28 79.88 18.90
N PHE A 18 -63.98 81.17 18.96
CA PHE A 18 -63.39 81.91 17.84
C PHE A 18 -61.91 82.26 18.03
N ASN A 19 -61.32 81.95 19.19
CA ASN A 19 -59.93 82.23 19.56
C ASN A 19 -59.52 83.70 19.35
N ARG A 20 -60.49 84.62 19.57
CA ARG A 20 -60.31 86.07 19.50
C ARG A 20 -61.34 86.77 20.38
N VAL A 21 -61.03 87.97 20.85
CA VAL A 21 -61.98 88.81 21.60
C VAL A 21 -63.07 89.30 20.62
N PRO A 22 -64.35 89.34 21.01
CA PRO A 22 -65.41 89.82 20.14
C PRO A 22 -65.18 91.27 19.74
N ASP A 23 -65.36 91.55 18.43
CA ASP A 23 -65.42 92.92 17.95
C ASP A 23 -66.66 93.64 18.52
N VAL A 24 -66.65 94.97 18.52
CA VAL A 24 -67.71 95.79 19.14
C VAL A 24 -69.09 95.43 18.61
N ASN A 25 -69.23 95.08 17.33
CA ASN A 25 -70.52 94.76 16.73
C ASN A 25 -70.96 93.33 17.06
N GLY A 26 -70.03 92.37 17.08
CA GLY A 26 -70.27 90.98 17.50
C GLY A 26 -70.62 90.87 18.98
N TYR A 27 -69.96 91.66 19.84
CA TYR A 27 -70.29 91.74 21.26
C TYR A 27 -71.70 92.32 21.48
N GLN A 28 -72.03 93.40 20.79
CA GLN A 28 -73.36 94.05 20.84
C GLN A 28 -74.48 93.20 20.23
N TYR A 29 -74.15 92.28 19.31
CA TYR A 29 -75.08 91.32 18.74
C TYR A 29 -75.48 90.26 19.77
N TRP A 30 -74.51 89.57 20.38
CA TRP A 30 -74.81 88.53 21.38
C TRP A 30 -75.40 89.11 22.68
N LEU A 31 -75.05 90.34 23.03
CA LEU A 31 -75.73 91.06 24.11
C LEU A 31 -77.22 91.30 23.81
N ARG A 32 -77.56 91.60 22.55
CA ARG A 32 -78.95 91.80 22.11
C ARG A 32 -79.77 90.52 22.15
N GLU A 33 -79.14 89.37 21.84
CA GLU A 33 -79.78 88.05 21.90
C GLU A 33 -80.06 87.59 23.34
N VAL A 34 -79.16 87.90 24.28
CA VAL A 34 -79.44 87.70 25.72
C VAL A 34 -80.53 88.66 26.20
N ASP A 35 -80.51 89.91 25.73
CA ASP A 35 -81.52 90.92 26.06
C ASP A 35 -82.90 90.66 25.43
N SER A 36 -82.98 89.85 24.36
CA SER A 36 -84.23 89.39 23.74
C SER A 36 -84.83 88.15 24.40
N GLY A 37 -84.17 87.60 25.45
CA GLY A 37 -84.66 86.49 26.27
C GLY A 37 -84.02 85.13 25.98
N THR A 38 -82.97 85.06 25.16
CA THR A 38 -82.26 83.82 24.87
C THR A 38 -81.26 83.50 25.99
N SER A 39 -81.36 82.32 26.61
CA SER A 39 -80.45 81.93 27.69
C SER A 39 -79.02 81.67 27.18
N LEU A 40 -78.00 81.91 28.00
CA LEU A 40 -76.61 81.55 27.69
C LEU A 40 -76.43 80.06 27.38
N THR A 41 -77.21 79.19 28.03
CA THR A 41 -77.26 77.75 27.74
C THR A 41 -77.80 77.49 26.33
N THR A 42 -78.81 78.24 25.89
CA THR A 42 -79.35 78.16 24.52
C THR A 42 -78.34 78.65 23.49
N ILE A 43 -77.57 79.70 23.80
CA ILE A 43 -76.50 80.22 22.92
C ILE A 43 -75.34 79.21 22.83
N SER A 44 -74.90 78.65 23.97
CA SER A 44 -73.86 77.61 24.03
C SER A 44 -74.28 76.33 23.29
N ASN A 45 -75.52 75.87 23.51
CA ASN A 45 -76.07 74.72 22.80
C ASN A 45 -76.29 74.99 21.31
N ALA A 46 -76.54 76.24 20.90
CA ALA A 46 -76.63 76.62 19.50
C ALA A 46 -75.25 76.55 18.82
N PHE A 47 -74.17 77.03 19.46
CA PHE A 47 -72.80 76.85 18.95
C PHE A 47 -72.38 75.38 18.86
N PHE A 48 -72.71 74.58 19.89
CA PHE A 48 -72.44 73.14 19.91
C PHE A 48 -73.27 72.36 18.86
N ARG A 49 -74.55 72.69 18.69
CA ARG A 49 -75.40 72.10 17.64
C ARG A 49 -74.96 72.52 16.24
N ALA A 50 -74.43 73.74 16.06
CA ALA A 50 -73.85 74.18 14.79
C ALA A 50 -72.69 73.31 14.32
N SER A 51 -71.79 72.96 15.26
CA SER A 51 -70.65 72.09 14.98
C SER A 51 -71.06 70.65 14.70
N TYR A 52 -72.17 70.18 15.28
CA TYR A 52 -72.68 68.82 15.10
C TYR A 52 -73.59 68.65 13.87
N GLN A 53 -74.50 69.62 13.61
CA GLN A 53 -75.46 69.57 12.50
C GLN A 53 -74.87 69.99 11.14
N PHE A 54 -73.66 70.56 11.11
CA PHE A 54 -72.93 70.76 9.85
C PHE A 54 -72.68 69.45 9.09
N ASN A 55 -72.82 68.30 9.77
CA ASN A 55 -72.43 67.00 9.25
C ASN A 55 -73.59 66.17 8.63
N THR A 56 -74.87 66.61 8.67
CA THR A 56 -75.98 65.70 8.30
C THR A 56 -77.15 66.23 7.45
N ASP A 57 -77.18 67.46 6.92
CA ASP A 57 -78.31 67.93 6.06
C ASP A 57 -77.89 68.45 4.67
N THR A 58 -78.54 67.94 3.62
CA THR A 58 -78.18 68.01 2.19
C THR A 58 -78.63 69.29 1.45
N GLY A 59 -78.62 70.44 2.13
CA GLY A 59 -79.09 71.72 1.57
C GLY A 59 -78.05 72.61 0.88
N TYR A 60 -76.77 72.23 0.87
CA TYR A 60 -75.66 73.07 0.38
C TYR A 60 -75.29 72.74 -1.08
N SER A 61 -75.21 73.77 -1.93
CA SER A 61 -74.84 73.66 -3.35
C SER A 61 -73.61 74.51 -3.67
N ALA A 62 -72.73 74.00 -4.54
CA ALA A 62 -71.59 74.76 -5.09
C ALA A 62 -72.02 76.03 -5.85
N THR A 63 -73.30 76.16 -6.21
CA THR A 63 -73.84 77.30 -6.97
C THR A 63 -74.61 78.32 -6.12
N MET A 64 -74.61 78.20 -4.78
CA MET A 64 -75.32 79.15 -3.92
C MET A 64 -74.58 80.49 -3.81
N SER A 65 -75.30 81.61 -3.72
CA SER A 65 -74.68 82.91 -3.48
C SER A 65 -74.23 83.08 -2.02
N ASP A 66 -73.23 83.91 -1.76
CA ASP A 66 -72.75 84.23 -0.41
C ASP A 66 -73.89 84.71 0.51
N GLU A 67 -74.86 85.45 -0.03
CA GLU A 67 -76.06 85.86 0.69
C GLU A 67 -76.98 84.67 1.04
N ALA A 68 -77.15 83.71 0.13
CA ALA A 68 -77.92 82.50 0.40
C ALA A 68 -77.22 81.63 1.46
N LEU A 69 -75.89 81.56 1.45
CA LEU A 69 -75.10 80.83 2.45
C LEU A 69 -75.28 81.41 3.85
N VAL A 70 -75.16 82.73 3.98
CA VAL A 70 -75.36 83.42 5.27
C VAL A 70 -76.79 83.23 5.77
N ARG A 71 -77.81 83.34 4.89
CA ARG A 71 -79.22 83.14 5.29
C ARG A 71 -79.51 81.70 5.74
N GLN A 72 -78.92 80.70 5.09
CA GLN A 72 -79.04 79.29 5.49
C GLN A 72 -78.31 79.02 6.82
N TRP A 73 -77.21 79.73 7.09
CA TRP A 73 -76.52 79.70 8.38
C TRP A 73 -77.38 80.28 9.51
N TYR A 74 -78.11 81.38 9.27
CA TYR A 74 -79.09 81.93 10.24
C TYR A 74 -80.27 80.98 10.48
N ASP A 75 -80.72 80.26 9.46
CA ASP A 75 -81.79 79.26 9.58
C ASP A 75 -81.34 78.06 10.43
N GLY A 76 -80.18 77.46 10.12
CA GLY A 76 -79.66 76.29 10.83
C GLY A 76 -79.11 76.57 12.23
N LEU A 77 -78.44 77.72 12.43
CA LEU A 77 -77.81 78.07 13.72
C LEU A 77 -78.80 78.63 14.74
N LEU A 78 -79.77 79.43 14.27
CA LEU A 78 -80.61 80.29 15.12
C LEU A 78 -82.11 80.09 14.90
N GLY A 79 -82.53 79.21 13.97
CA GLY A 79 -83.95 79.04 13.62
C GLY A 79 -84.57 80.28 12.98
N ARG A 80 -83.74 81.20 12.45
CA ARG A 80 -84.14 82.49 11.86
C ARG A 80 -84.28 82.40 10.34
N GLY A 81 -84.92 81.33 9.86
CA GLY A 81 -85.22 81.10 8.45
C GLY A 81 -86.25 82.06 7.84
N PRO A 82 -86.56 81.94 6.54
CA PRO A 82 -87.44 82.86 5.81
C PRO A 82 -88.89 82.93 6.35
N THR A 83 -89.30 81.98 7.20
CA THR A 83 -90.61 81.94 7.87
C THR A 83 -90.58 82.52 9.28
N SER A 84 -89.41 82.87 9.82
CA SER A 84 -89.25 83.44 11.16
C SER A 84 -89.58 84.94 11.16
N PRO A 85 -90.37 85.46 12.12
CA PRO A 85 -90.59 86.91 12.27
C PRO A 85 -89.30 87.67 12.63
N LEU A 86 -88.21 86.94 12.92
CA LEU A 86 -86.88 87.45 13.18
C LEU A 86 -85.92 87.16 12.01
N ALA A 87 -86.37 86.87 10.79
CA ALA A 87 -85.44 86.64 9.67
C ALA A 87 -84.38 87.78 9.54
N PRO A 88 -83.10 87.46 9.24
CA PRO A 88 -82.03 88.44 9.24
C PRO A 88 -82.28 89.52 8.19
N ASP A 89 -82.13 90.78 8.61
CA ASP A 89 -82.35 91.93 7.73
C ASP A 89 -81.19 92.11 6.73
N ALA A 90 -81.37 92.97 5.74
CA ALA A 90 -80.38 93.17 4.67
C ALA A 90 -79.04 93.72 5.19
N GLN A 91 -79.01 94.42 6.33
CA GLN A 91 -77.79 94.94 6.95
C GLN A 91 -77.05 93.84 7.71
N GLU A 92 -77.75 92.99 8.45
CA GLU A 92 -77.18 91.81 9.13
C GLU A 92 -76.57 90.85 8.11
N VAL A 93 -77.30 90.54 7.03
CA VAL A 93 -76.80 89.66 5.98
C VAL A 93 -75.60 90.28 5.26
N SER A 94 -75.65 91.57 4.91
CA SER A 94 -74.50 92.26 4.28
C SER A 94 -73.27 92.33 5.18
N TYR A 95 -73.43 92.51 6.49
CA TYR A 95 -72.31 92.53 7.43
C TYR A 95 -71.56 91.19 7.43
N TRP A 96 -72.30 90.08 7.52
CA TRP A 96 -71.70 88.74 7.53
C TRP A 96 -71.16 88.32 6.16
N VAL A 97 -71.84 88.69 5.07
CA VAL A 97 -71.32 88.50 3.71
C VAL A 97 -69.99 89.26 3.52
N ASN A 98 -69.91 90.51 3.95
CA ASN A 98 -68.67 91.31 3.87
C ASN A 98 -67.56 90.77 4.78
N LYS A 99 -67.88 90.24 5.95
CA LYS A 99 -66.89 89.61 6.84
C LYS A 99 -66.35 88.31 6.23
N LEU A 100 -67.23 87.47 5.68
CA LEU A 100 -66.85 86.26 4.92
C LEU A 100 -66.02 86.59 3.67
N ASN A 101 -66.34 87.69 2.98
CA ASN A 101 -65.54 88.20 1.85
C ASN A 101 -64.14 88.70 2.25
N GLY A 102 -63.96 89.15 3.50
CA GLY A 102 -62.68 89.62 4.01
C GLY A 102 -61.75 88.49 4.49
N GLU A 103 -62.30 87.36 4.94
CA GLU A 103 -61.53 86.25 5.52
C GLU A 103 -61.20 85.11 4.52
N PHE A 104 -61.93 84.98 3.39
CA PHE A 104 -61.73 83.91 2.40
C PHE A 104 -61.72 84.45 0.96
N GLN A 105 -60.68 84.15 0.16
CA GLN A 105 -60.61 84.47 -1.28
C GLN A 105 -60.91 83.23 -2.15
N GLY A 106 -61.97 83.27 -2.96
CA GLY A 106 -62.30 82.21 -3.92
C GLY A 106 -63.77 81.76 -3.91
N ASP A 107 -64.11 80.76 -4.73
CA ASP A 107 -65.47 80.17 -4.83
C ASP A 107 -65.79 79.36 -3.55
N LYS A 108 -66.62 79.97 -2.69
CA LYS A 108 -66.81 79.53 -1.30
C LYS A 108 -67.71 78.31 -1.19
N GLY A 109 -68.63 78.13 -2.13
CA GLY A 109 -69.45 76.92 -2.23
C GLY A 109 -68.59 75.69 -2.49
N ALA A 110 -67.58 75.81 -3.36
CA ALA A 110 -66.65 74.74 -3.68
C ALA A 110 -65.67 74.43 -2.52
N THR A 111 -65.18 75.45 -1.81
CA THR A 111 -64.23 75.28 -0.68
C THR A 111 -64.89 74.59 0.52
N LEU A 112 -66.14 74.95 0.83
CA LEU A 112 -66.91 74.31 1.90
C LEU A 112 -67.31 72.87 1.54
N LEU A 113 -67.69 72.62 0.29
CA LEU A 113 -67.94 71.27 -0.23
C LEU A 113 -66.66 70.42 -0.28
N GLN A 114 -65.49 71.01 -0.52
CA GLN A 114 -64.19 70.35 -0.47
C GLN A 114 -63.86 69.92 0.97
N MET A 115 -64.01 70.82 1.95
CA MET A 115 -63.82 70.48 3.38
C MET A 115 -64.82 69.41 3.86
N ILE A 116 -66.07 69.46 3.41
CA ILE A 116 -67.09 68.43 3.73
C ILE A 116 -66.78 67.09 3.02
N ARG A 117 -66.20 67.11 1.81
CA ARG A 117 -65.78 65.90 1.09
C ARG A 117 -64.56 65.26 1.76
N GLU A 118 -63.61 66.07 2.20
CA GLU A 118 -62.41 65.67 2.95
C GLU A 118 -62.72 65.15 4.36
N ILE A 119 -63.81 65.62 5.00
CA ILE A 119 -64.33 65.05 6.25
C ILE A 119 -65.08 63.73 6.02
N ARG A 120 -65.62 63.50 4.81
CA ARG A 120 -66.47 62.33 4.49
C ARG A 120 -65.67 61.13 3.93
N GLU A 121 -64.46 61.35 3.43
CA GLU A 121 -63.53 60.30 2.97
C GLU A 121 -62.55 59.83 4.08
N PHE A 122 -63.03 59.80 5.33
CA PHE A 122 -62.21 59.51 6.51
C PHE A 122 -62.13 58.00 6.87
N ASP A 123 -62.02 57.13 5.86
CA ASP A 123 -61.76 55.69 6.14
C ASP A 123 -60.97 54.92 5.07
N THR A 124 -60.18 55.57 4.20
CA THR A 124 -59.30 54.78 3.30
C THR A 124 -58.04 55.45 2.77
N VAL A 125 -57.81 56.76 2.91
CA VAL A 125 -56.59 57.37 2.34
C VAL A 125 -56.10 58.54 3.22
N ALA A 126 -54.95 58.35 3.88
CA ALA A 126 -53.86 59.34 4.09
C ALA A 126 -53.26 59.34 5.51
N ALA A 127 -52.33 58.40 5.73
CA ALA A 127 -51.24 58.49 6.71
C ALA A 127 -50.07 59.39 6.25
N ASN A 128 -50.14 60.05 5.08
CA ASN A 128 -48.97 60.68 4.43
C ASN A 128 -49.02 62.21 4.27
N ARG A 129 -49.71 62.93 5.17
CA ARG A 129 -49.75 64.42 5.15
C ARG A 129 -49.60 65.03 6.55
N PRO A 130 -48.37 65.37 7.00
CA PRO A 130 -48.08 65.96 8.32
C PRO A 130 -48.78 67.30 8.60
N ASP A 131 -49.14 68.04 7.55
CA ASP A 131 -49.87 69.30 7.61
C ASP A 131 -51.34 69.14 8.07
N ILE A 132 -51.92 67.95 7.92
CA ILE A 132 -53.32 67.66 8.27
C ILE A 132 -53.43 67.12 9.71
N LYS A 133 -52.46 66.33 10.19
CA LYS A 133 -52.41 65.86 11.59
C LYS A 133 -52.24 67.00 12.60
N ALA A 134 -51.51 68.05 12.22
CA ALA A 134 -51.37 69.28 13.01
C ALA A 134 -52.69 70.08 13.14
N VAL A 135 -53.63 69.95 12.20
CA VAL A 135 -54.96 70.59 12.27
C VAL A 135 -55.91 69.75 13.13
N GLN A 136 -55.82 68.42 13.07
CA GLN A 136 -56.55 67.48 13.93
C GLN A 136 -56.16 67.63 15.40
N ASP A 137 -54.87 67.71 15.72
CA ASP A 137 -54.36 67.93 17.08
C ASP A 137 -54.75 69.31 17.64
N LYS A 138 -54.88 70.33 16.77
CA LYS A 138 -55.28 71.70 17.16
C LYS A 138 -56.80 71.85 17.34
N PHE A 139 -57.60 71.01 16.67
CA PHE A 139 -59.05 70.91 16.84
C PHE A 139 -59.40 70.13 18.12
N ASN A 140 -58.73 68.99 18.35
CA ASN A 140 -58.92 68.15 19.54
C ASN A 140 -58.49 68.88 20.83
N ASN A 141 -57.38 69.62 20.82
CA ASN A 141 -56.96 70.45 21.95
C ASN A 141 -57.90 71.65 22.22
N LYS A 142 -58.61 72.16 21.21
CA LYS A 142 -59.61 73.24 21.36
C LYS A 142 -60.94 72.74 21.92
N MET A 143 -61.36 71.54 21.53
CA MET A 143 -62.52 70.85 22.11
C MET A 143 -62.27 70.51 23.58
N LEU A 144 -61.07 70.04 23.92
CA LEU A 144 -60.67 69.75 25.31
C LEU A 144 -60.70 71.00 26.20
N ALA A 145 -60.17 72.14 25.75
CA ALA A 145 -60.22 73.42 26.46
C ALA A 145 -61.65 73.99 26.61
N ALA A 146 -62.53 73.72 25.64
CA ALA A 146 -63.95 74.11 25.72
C ALA A 146 -64.74 73.23 26.71
N PHE A 147 -64.41 71.93 26.82
CA PHE A 147 -64.98 71.01 27.81
C PHE A 147 -64.53 71.36 29.24
N GLU A 148 -63.25 71.72 29.44
CA GLU A 148 -62.72 72.19 30.74
C GLU A 148 -63.40 73.49 31.22
N LEU A 149 -63.82 74.38 30.29
CA LEU A 149 -64.52 75.64 30.62
C LEU A 149 -66.00 75.42 30.97
N VAL A 150 -66.64 74.40 30.39
CA VAL A 150 -68.02 73.97 30.69
C VAL A 150 -68.10 73.33 32.08
N GLU A 151 -67.08 72.57 32.46
CA GLU A 151 -66.91 72.01 33.82
C GLU A 151 -66.59 73.09 34.87
N HIS A 152 -65.84 74.15 34.53
CA HIS A 152 -65.47 75.22 35.45
C HIS A 152 -66.64 76.17 35.84
N HIS A 153 -67.70 76.24 35.03
CA HIS A 153 -68.84 77.16 35.20
C HIS A 153 -70.19 76.48 35.49
N ASP A 154 -70.20 75.17 35.74
CA ASP A 154 -71.36 74.39 36.21
C ASP A 154 -72.58 74.42 35.25
N PHE A 155 -72.33 74.33 33.94
CA PHE A 155 -73.38 74.22 32.93
C PHE A 155 -73.88 72.78 32.82
N ALA A 156 -75.09 72.51 33.32
CA ALA A 156 -75.69 71.17 33.28
C ALA A 156 -75.97 70.71 31.83
N ALA A 157 -75.24 69.70 31.36
CA ALA A 157 -75.56 68.92 30.17
C ALA A 157 -75.27 67.42 30.41
N ASP A 158 -76.30 66.59 30.23
CA ASP A 158 -76.28 65.12 30.19
C ASP A 158 -75.34 64.63 29.07
N ILE A 159 -74.21 63.93 29.35
CA ILE A 159 -73.74 62.61 28.82
C ILE A 159 -72.45 62.15 29.60
N SER A 160 -72.20 60.84 29.74
CA SER A 160 -71.36 60.20 30.77
C SER A 160 -69.83 60.12 30.54
N PRO A 161 -68.99 60.03 31.61
CA PRO A 161 -67.54 60.24 31.62
C PRO A 161 -66.69 58.97 31.91
N GLU A 162 -66.98 57.83 31.27
CA GLU A 162 -66.44 56.52 31.73
C GLU A 162 -65.36 55.83 30.88
N GLU A 163 -64.85 56.39 29.77
CA GLU A 163 -63.80 55.69 28.97
C GLU A 163 -62.46 56.41 28.78
N SER A 164 -62.24 57.61 29.36
CA SER A 164 -60.96 58.34 29.17
C SER A 164 -60.16 58.65 30.45
N ILE A 165 -60.57 58.17 31.63
CA ILE A 165 -60.00 58.58 32.94
C ILE A 165 -58.82 57.70 33.42
N VAL A 166 -58.50 56.58 32.76
CA VAL A 166 -57.46 55.65 33.24
C VAL A 166 -56.04 55.95 32.70
N LEU A 167 -55.89 56.70 31.61
CA LEU A 167 -54.56 57.07 31.07
C LEU A 167 -54.04 58.45 31.52
N GLY A 168 -54.92 59.33 32.03
CA GLY A 168 -54.55 60.68 32.48
C GLY A 168 -54.03 60.79 33.91
N LYS A 169 -54.23 59.76 34.75
CA LYS A 169 -53.84 59.80 36.19
C LYS A 169 -52.41 59.32 36.47
N LEU A 170 -51.69 58.75 35.49
CA LEU A 170 -50.32 58.27 35.70
C LEU A 170 -49.24 59.32 35.37
N VAL A 171 -49.59 60.35 34.60
CA VAL A 171 -48.65 61.43 34.20
C VAL A 171 -48.62 62.59 35.20
N LEU A 172 -49.56 62.63 36.16
CA LEU A 172 -49.69 63.71 37.14
C LEU A 172 -48.95 63.48 38.47
N THR A 173 -48.08 62.47 38.56
CA THR A 173 -47.38 62.14 39.81
C THR A 173 -45.88 62.52 39.81
N ASP A 174 -45.29 62.89 38.67
CA ASP A 174 -43.81 63.01 38.56
C ASP A 174 -43.26 64.41 38.20
N VAL A 175 -44.03 65.48 38.40
CA VAL A 175 -43.49 66.85 38.26
C VAL A 175 -43.84 67.71 39.46
N ASN A 176 -43.20 67.38 40.59
CA ASN A 176 -43.18 68.19 41.79
C ASN A 176 -41.76 68.20 42.38
N GLU A 177 -40.78 68.79 41.68
CA GLU A 177 -39.61 69.40 42.36
C GLU A 177 -38.75 70.27 41.41
N TYR A 178 -38.54 71.52 41.83
CA TYR A 178 -37.56 72.52 41.38
C TYR A 178 -37.75 73.27 40.03
N THR A 179 -38.30 74.46 40.23
CA THR A 179 -38.36 75.70 39.45
C THR A 179 -37.04 76.21 38.84
N ALA A 180 -36.99 76.41 37.51
CA ALA A 180 -36.48 77.63 36.83
C ALA A 180 -36.57 77.56 35.27
N THR A 181 -37.57 78.25 34.72
CA THR A 181 -37.69 78.90 33.38
C THR A 181 -37.38 78.13 32.07
N VAL A 182 -38.48 77.71 31.42
CA VAL A 182 -38.60 77.06 30.08
C VAL A 182 -38.17 77.93 28.88
N SER A 183 -38.08 79.26 29.00
CA SER A 183 -37.71 80.13 27.86
C SER A 183 -36.23 80.08 27.50
N ALA A 184 -35.32 79.71 28.41
CA ALA A 184 -33.88 79.59 28.12
C ALA A 184 -33.50 78.24 27.49
N THR A 185 -34.39 77.23 27.56
CA THR A 185 -34.21 75.91 26.95
C THR A 185 -34.63 75.91 25.47
N ILE A 186 -35.56 76.80 25.08
CA ILE A 186 -36.10 76.86 23.71
C ILE A 186 -35.17 77.61 22.74
N GLU A 187 -34.44 78.65 23.18
CA GLU A 187 -33.44 79.32 22.31
C GLU A 187 -32.19 78.48 22.05
N LYS A 188 -31.92 77.46 22.88
CA LYS A 188 -30.85 76.48 22.65
C LYS A 188 -31.25 75.38 21.65
N TYR A 189 -32.56 75.18 21.44
CA TYR A 189 -33.13 74.16 20.54
C TYR A 189 -33.25 74.61 19.08
N LEU A 190 -33.16 75.91 18.81
CA LEU A 190 -33.43 76.49 17.48
C LEU A 190 -32.17 77.00 16.74
N ALA A 191 -30.98 76.89 17.35
CA ALA A 191 -29.72 77.36 16.78
C ALA A 191 -28.69 76.23 16.55
N GLY A 192 -29.06 75.24 15.74
CA GLY A 192 -28.11 74.38 15.01
C GLY A 192 -27.51 73.19 15.75
N GLY A 193 -27.84 71.98 15.26
CA GLY A 193 -27.07 70.74 15.50
C GLY A 193 -27.67 69.78 16.54
N TYR A 194 -28.50 68.84 16.08
CA TYR A 194 -28.61 67.51 16.69
C TYR A 194 -27.87 66.55 15.74
N THR A 195 -26.54 66.49 15.82
CA THR A 195 -25.85 65.41 16.51
C THR A 195 -26.27 65.24 17.97
N ASP A 196 -26.82 64.05 18.25
CA ASP A 196 -26.81 63.35 19.54
C ASP A 196 -27.64 63.95 20.69
N VAL A 197 -28.86 63.40 20.91
CA VAL A 197 -29.43 63.26 22.26
C VAL A 197 -30.33 62.00 22.35
N ASN A 198 -29.73 60.89 22.81
CA ASN A 198 -30.33 59.82 23.62
C ASN A 198 -31.30 58.79 22.98
N LEU A 199 -30.99 58.21 21.81
CA LEU A 199 -31.40 56.82 21.56
C LEU A 199 -30.38 55.92 22.26
N ARG A 200 -30.73 55.48 23.46
CA ARG A 200 -29.80 54.81 24.39
C ARG A 200 -29.32 53.47 23.82
N THR A 201 -28.07 53.12 24.11
CA THR A 201 -27.70 51.72 24.34
C THR A 201 -28.47 51.22 25.56
N VAL A 202 -29.29 50.19 25.41
CA VAL A 202 -30.09 49.62 26.50
C VAL A 202 -29.68 48.18 26.76
N THR A 203 -29.37 47.86 28.01
CA THR A 203 -29.08 46.49 28.44
C THR A 203 -30.37 45.80 28.88
N LEU A 204 -30.71 44.68 28.24
CA LEU A 204 -31.89 43.88 28.57
C LEU A 204 -31.74 43.18 29.93
N THR A 205 -32.86 42.83 30.53
CA THR A 205 -32.94 42.07 31.79
C THR A 205 -33.56 40.70 31.53
N THR A 206 -33.56 39.78 32.51
CA THR A 206 -34.25 38.48 32.35
C THR A 206 -35.78 38.58 32.47
N ASN A 207 -36.36 39.78 32.47
CA ASN A 207 -37.81 39.99 32.47
C ASN A 207 -38.26 40.46 31.07
N SER A 208 -39.57 40.44 30.81
CA SER A 208 -40.13 41.04 29.59
C SER A 208 -39.78 42.53 29.48
N ASP A 209 -39.06 42.86 28.42
CA ASP A 209 -38.61 44.21 28.09
C ASP A 209 -39.40 44.77 26.89
N VAL A 210 -40.01 45.96 27.03
CA VAL A 210 -40.70 46.68 25.93
C VAL A 210 -39.99 48.01 25.68
N ILE A 211 -39.10 48.06 24.68
CA ILE A 211 -38.06 49.10 24.59
C ILE A 211 -37.85 49.59 23.16
N THR A 212 -37.75 50.91 22.98
CA THR A 212 -37.29 51.55 21.74
C THR A 212 -35.86 52.11 21.91
N ALA A 213 -34.91 51.68 21.08
CA ALA A 213 -33.49 52.03 21.22
C ALA A 213 -32.72 51.99 19.89
N HIS A 214 -31.54 52.63 19.86
CA HIS A 214 -30.59 52.49 18.74
C HIS A 214 -29.73 51.23 18.88
N GLU A 215 -29.32 50.89 20.11
CA GLU A 215 -28.52 49.70 20.39
C GLU A 215 -29.11 48.92 21.57
N PHE A 216 -29.37 47.63 21.38
CA PHE A 216 -29.77 46.70 22.43
C PHE A 216 -28.58 45.84 22.83
N LYS A 217 -28.37 45.61 24.13
CA LYS A 217 -27.35 44.72 24.68
C LYS A 217 -28.03 43.65 25.52
N ALA A 218 -28.01 42.41 25.07
CA ALA A 218 -28.52 41.27 25.81
C ALA A 218 -27.34 40.40 26.28
N PRO A 219 -26.66 40.73 27.40
CA PRO A 219 -25.55 39.94 27.91
C PRO A 219 -26.04 38.65 28.56
N GLU A 220 -25.12 37.71 28.79
CA GLU A 220 -25.37 36.58 29.68
C GLU A 220 -25.23 37.02 31.14
N ILE A 221 -26.17 36.60 32.01
CA ILE A 221 -26.09 36.88 33.45
C ILE A 221 -26.14 35.61 34.29
N LEU A 222 -25.35 35.55 35.36
CA LEU A 222 -25.43 34.46 36.33
C LEU A 222 -26.57 34.75 37.33
N ALA A 223 -27.70 34.05 37.20
CA ALA A 223 -28.82 34.21 38.13
C ALA A 223 -28.45 33.74 39.55
N SER A 224 -28.94 34.44 40.57
CA SER A 224 -28.62 34.15 41.99
C SER A 224 -29.02 32.73 42.37
N GLY A 225 -28.02 31.86 42.63
CA GLY A 225 -28.21 30.47 43.04
C GLY A 225 -28.14 29.44 41.90
N GLN A 226 -27.85 29.86 40.67
CA GLN A 226 -27.60 28.98 39.52
C GLN A 226 -26.10 28.80 39.27
N THR A 227 -25.72 27.66 38.67
CA THR A 227 -24.33 27.36 38.25
C THR A 227 -24.05 27.69 36.79
N GLU A 228 -25.10 27.96 36.01
CA GLU A 228 -25.03 28.26 34.58
C GLU A 228 -25.59 29.67 34.32
N THR A 229 -25.06 30.32 33.29
CA THR A 229 -25.40 31.68 32.88
C THR A 229 -26.65 31.68 31.97
N ALA A 230 -27.52 32.67 32.15
CA ALA A 230 -28.81 32.77 31.49
C ALA A 230 -28.83 33.94 30.49
N SER A 231 -29.51 33.76 29.34
CA SER A 231 -29.76 34.83 28.37
C SER A 231 -30.66 35.90 28.98
N THR A 232 -30.40 37.18 28.71
CA THR A 232 -31.35 38.26 29.01
C THR A 232 -32.34 38.51 27.87
N LEU A 233 -32.10 38.05 26.64
CA LEU A 233 -33.12 38.11 25.58
C LEU A 233 -34.13 36.97 25.80
N GLN A 234 -35.41 37.30 25.87
CA GLN A 234 -36.53 36.41 26.19
C GLN A 234 -37.66 36.49 25.15
N ASP A 235 -38.52 35.47 25.07
CA ASP A 235 -39.68 35.43 24.15
C ASP A 235 -40.67 36.57 24.33
N GLN A 236 -40.76 37.13 25.54
CA GLN A 236 -41.71 38.17 25.87
C GLN A 236 -41.19 39.59 25.58
N ASP A 237 -39.98 39.70 25.00
CA ASP A 237 -39.38 40.99 24.70
C ASP A 237 -40.00 41.60 23.43
N ILE A 238 -40.24 42.90 23.49
CA ILE A 238 -40.73 43.72 22.38
C ILE A 238 -39.71 44.84 22.15
N LEU A 239 -38.86 44.67 21.14
CA LEU A 239 -37.78 45.60 20.81
C LEU A 239 -38.12 46.39 19.56
N THR A 240 -37.98 47.72 19.58
CA THR A 240 -38.18 48.58 18.40
C THR A 240 -36.92 49.41 18.13
N GLY A 241 -36.26 49.16 17.00
CA GLY A 241 -35.09 49.90 16.55
C GLY A 241 -35.45 51.35 16.21
N ALA A 242 -34.53 52.27 16.43
CA ALA A 242 -34.68 53.67 16.03
C ALA A 242 -33.33 54.25 15.60
N GLY A 243 -33.32 55.08 14.56
CA GLY A 243 -32.11 55.70 14.01
C GLY A 243 -31.61 54.98 12.76
N VAL A 244 -30.33 55.18 12.42
CA VAL A 244 -29.69 54.54 11.26
C VAL A 244 -29.00 53.26 11.75
N GLN A 245 -29.27 52.11 11.11
CA GLN A 245 -28.71 50.80 11.46
C GLN A 245 -28.86 50.42 12.96
N PRO A 246 -30.09 50.44 13.50
CA PRO A 246 -30.33 49.96 14.86
C PRO A 246 -29.84 48.52 15.05
N THR A 247 -29.16 48.26 16.17
CA THR A 247 -28.34 47.07 16.39
C THR A 247 -28.78 46.29 17.64
N LEU A 248 -28.87 44.96 17.55
CA LEU A 248 -29.03 44.06 18.69
C LEU A 248 -27.73 43.27 18.92
N ASN A 249 -27.08 43.47 20.07
CA ASN A 249 -25.95 42.66 20.52
C ASN A 249 -26.43 41.64 21.56
N ALA A 250 -26.61 40.38 21.17
CA ALA A 250 -27.14 39.33 22.05
C ALA A 250 -26.16 38.19 22.30
N THR A 251 -26.02 37.80 23.57
CA THR A 251 -25.34 36.57 24.00
C THR A 251 -26.40 35.60 24.52
N LEU A 252 -26.69 34.59 23.72
CA LEU A 252 -27.67 33.54 23.93
C LEU A 252 -27.03 32.40 24.72
N GLY A 253 -27.16 32.50 26.05
CA GLY A 253 -26.79 31.47 27.01
C GLY A 253 -27.88 30.41 27.18
N ASN A 254 -28.16 30.03 28.43
CA ASN A 254 -29.27 29.14 28.74
C ASN A 254 -30.60 29.89 28.87
N SER A 255 -31.69 29.27 28.43
CA SER A 255 -33.04 29.78 28.65
C SER A 255 -33.44 29.59 30.13
N PRO A 256 -33.95 30.64 30.80
CA PRO A 256 -34.52 30.51 32.15
C PRO A 256 -35.75 29.59 32.21
N THR A 257 -36.46 29.40 31.10
CA THR A 257 -37.68 28.58 31.00
C THR A 257 -37.40 27.16 30.50
N GLY A 258 -36.19 26.89 30.01
CA GLY A 258 -35.77 25.59 29.47
C GLY A 258 -36.00 25.42 27.95
N ASP A 259 -36.52 26.45 27.28
CA ASP A 259 -36.75 26.43 25.82
C ASP A 259 -35.43 26.57 25.04
N THR A 260 -35.30 25.84 23.94
CA THR A 260 -34.10 25.90 23.06
C THR A 260 -34.28 26.88 21.89
N ILE A 261 -35.49 27.41 21.70
CA ILE A 261 -35.87 28.37 20.67
C ILE A 261 -36.37 29.61 21.40
N ILE A 262 -35.90 30.79 21.00
CA ILE A 262 -36.46 32.06 21.45
C ILE A 262 -37.09 32.84 20.30
N SER A 263 -38.27 33.40 20.51
CA SER A 263 -39.09 34.11 19.51
C SER A 263 -39.54 35.50 20.02
N PRO A 264 -38.62 36.46 20.26
CA PRO A 264 -38.99 37.82 20.66
C PRO A 264 -39.68 38.60 19.53
N ILE A 265 -40.49 39.60 19.89
CA ILE A 265 -41.05 40.55 18.92
C ILE A 265 -40.01 41.65 18.68
N ILE A 266 -39.41 41.68 17.50
CA ILE A 266 -38.41 42.69 17.12
C ILE A 266 -38.98 43.53 15.99
N ARG A 267 -38.72 44.84 15.95
CA ARG A 267 -39.22 45.73 14.89
C ARG A 267 -38.13 46.72 14.52
N GLU A 268 -37.99 47.02 13.24
CA GLU A 268 -37.08 48.07 12.75
C GLU A 268 -35.61 47.87 13.19
N VAL A 269 -35.15 46.65 13.51
CA VAL A 269 -33.73 46.36 13.82
C VAL A 269 -33.04 45.83 12.56
N GLU A 270 -31.91 46.42 12.18
CA GLU A 270 -31.23 46.12 10.91
C GLU A 270 -29.98 45.25 11.07
N VAL A 271 -29.33 45.28 12.25
CA VAL A 271 -28.05 44.60 12.53
C VAL A 271 -28.16 43.71 13.77
N PHE A 272 -27.79 42.44 13.65
CA PHE A 272 -27.80 41.47 14.75
C PHE A 272 -26.39 40.94 15.01
N ASN A 273 -25.82 41.21 16.18
CA ASN A 273 -24.55 40.65 16.64
C ASN A 273 -24.84 39.58 17.70
N LEU A 274 -24.65 38.31 17.35
CA LEU A 274 -25.11 37.17 18.12
C LEU A 274 -23.94 36.30 18.60
N LYS A 275 -24.02 35.84 19.84
CA LYS A 275 -23.16 34.81 20.42
C LYS A 275 -24.03 33.71 20.99
N PHE A 276 -23.75 32.46 20.66
CA PHE A 276 -24.41 31.30 21.24
C PHE A 276 -23.43 30.63 22.20
N THR A 277 -23.71 30.62 23.51
CA THR A 277 -22.76 30.19 24.58
C THR A 277 -23.33 29.21 25.60
N GLY A 278 -24.60 28.83 25.48
CA GLY A 278 -25.29 27.98 26.46
C GLY A 278 -24.71 26.56 26.64
N SER A 279 -24.92 25.98 27.82
CA SER A 279 -24.53 24.61 28.18
C SER A 279 -25.71 23.74 28.59
N GLY A 280 -25.61 22.42 28.37
CA GLY A 280 -26.66 21.47 28.78
C GLY A 280 -27.93 21.49 27.92
N SER A 281 -29.04 20.97 28.47
CA SER A 281 -30.32 20.81 27.75
C SER A 281 -31.08 22.12 27.53
N ASN A 282 -30.75 23.16 28.29
CA ASN A 282 -31.46 24.43 28.29
C ASN A 282 -30.76 25.49 27.44
N ALA A 283 -29.71 25.13 26.72
CA ALA A 283 -28.99 26.05 25.85
C ALA A 283 -29.90 26.53 24.71
N ILE A 284 -29.98 27.84 24.53
CA ILE A 284 -30.69 28.43 23.39
C ILE A 284 -29.88 28.12 22.14
N ARG A 285 -30.56 27.63 21.11
CA ARG A 285 -29.98 27.20 19.82
C ARG A 285 -30.61 27.89 18.64
N THR A 286 -31.84 28.40 18.78
CA THR A 286 -32.54 29.09 17.70
C THR A 286 -33.01 30.46 18.15
N LEU A 287 -32.70 31.48 17.36
CA LEU A 287 -33.39 32.77 17.39
C LEU A 287 -34.38 32.81 16.22
N ASP A 288 -35.67 32.77 16.53
CA ASP A 288 -36.76 32.84 15.56
C ASP A 288 -37.20 34.30 15.39
N LEU A 289 -37.07 34.80 14.16
CA LEU A 289 -37.33 36.18 13.75
C LEU A 289 -38.67 36.34 13.01
N ARG A 290 -39.61 35.39 13.12
CA ARG A 290 -40.91 35.44 12.44
C ARG A 290 -41.74 36.70 12.73
N ASP A 291 -41.63 37.23 13.95
CA ASP A 291 -42.30 38.45 14.36
C ASP A 291 -41.37 39.68 14.27
N ALA A 292 -40.22 39.56 13.59
CA ALA A 292 -39.14 40.55 13.60
C ALA A 292 -39.27 41.71 12.60
N THR A 293 -40.25 41.72 11.68
CA THR A 293 -40.38 42.83 10.70
C THR A 293 -41.80 43.02 10.15
N ASP A 294 -42.37 44.22 10.32
CA ASP A 294 -43.67 44.67 9.77
C ASP A 294 -43.50 45.95 8.89
N THR A 295 -42.30 46.19 8.34
CA THR A 295 -41.95 47.44 7.61
C THR A 295 -40.90 47.26 6.50
N ASP A 296 -40.97 48.12 5.48
CA ASP A 296 -40.28 48.10 4.17
C ASP A 296 -38.72 48.02 4.14
N ASP A 297 -38.00 48.14 5.27
CA ASP A 297 -36.53 48.29 5.31
C ASP A 297 -35.72 47.01 5.65
N GLY A 298 -36.34 45.93 6.15
CA GLY A 298 -35.75 44.57 6.32
C GLY A 298 -34.44 44.42 7.14
N ILE A 299 -34.00 43.17 7.35
CA ILE A 299 -32.71 42.85 8.00
C ILE A 299 -31.57 43.04 7.01
N ARG A 300 -30.48 43.70 7.42
CA ARG A 300 -29.28 43.93 6.58
C ARG A 300 -28.10 43.05 6.95
N THR A 301 -27.87 42.84 8.24
CA THR A 301 -26.66 42.15 8.72
C THR A 301 -26.93 41.25 9.91
N ILE A 302 -26.43 40.01 9.84
CA ILE A 302 -26.43 39.06 10.95
C ILE A 302 -25.00 38.56 11.16
N ASN A 303 -24.39 38.95 12.27
CA ASN A 303 -23.06 38.56 12.69
C ASN A 303 -23.15 37.50 13.79
N LEU A 304 -22.82 36.26 13.48
CA LEU A 304 -22.57 35.21 14.47
C LEU A 304 -21.13 35.32 14.97
N GLU A 305 -20.88 36.18 15.95
CA GLU A 305 -19.53 36.43 16.47
C GLU A 305 -18.91 35.19 17.13
N GLN A 306 -19.73 34.38 17.80
CA GLN A 306 -19.26 33.19 18.52
C GLN A 306 -20.31 32.08 18.58
N VAL A 307 -19.92 30.84 18.27
CA VAL A 307 -20.75 29.64 18.49
C VAL A 307 -20.00 28.67 19.39
N ASN A 308 -20.36 28.64 20.67
CA ASN A 308 -19.75 27.80 21.71
C ASN A 308 -20.83 27.18 22.61
N VAL A 309 -21.84 26.56 22.00
CA VAL A 309 -22.92 25.84 22.70
C VAL A 309 -22.57 24.36 22.80
N THR A 310 -22.99 23.63 23.85
CA THR A 310 -22.82 22.16 23.93
C THR A 310 -23.41 21.45 22.69
N PRO A 311 -22.82 20.39 22.10
CA PRO A 311 -23.34 19.82 20.85
C PRO A 311 -24.78 19.31 21.00
N ALA A 312 -25.64 19.56 20.01
CA ALA A 312 -26.94 18.91 19.96
C ALA A 312 -26.79 17.42 19.57
N SER A 313 -27.61 16.52 20.13
CA SER A 313 -27.66 15.11 19.72
C SER A 313 -28.25 14.90 18.32
N SER A 314 -28.99 15.89 17.82
CA SER A 314 -29.52 15.99 16.45
C SER A 314 -29.94 17.45 16.19
N GLY A 315 -29.45 18.09 15.13
CA GLY A 315 -29.86 19.44 14.74
C GLY A 315 -28.71 20.45 14.61
N PHE A 316 -29.01 21.72 14.82
CA PHE A 316 -28.07 22.84 14.69
C PHE A 316 -27.64 23.34 16.06
N ASP A 317 -26.36 23.72 16.18
CA ASP A 317 -25.80 24.34 17.39
C ASP A 317 -26.19 25.82 17.49
N ALA A 318 -26.33 26.49 16.35
CA ALA A 318 -26.88 27.84 16.23
C ALA A 318 -27.75 27.96 14.98
N SER A 319 -28.94 28.52 15.13
CA SER A 319 -29.90 28.74 14.06
C SER A 319 -30.52 30.13 14.19
N VAL A 320 -30.57 30.86 13.09
CA VAL A 320 -31.35 32.09 12.97
C VAL A 320 -32.43 31.83 11.92
N ALA A 321 -33.68 31.81 12.35
CA ALA A 321 -34.81 31.36 11.53
C ALA A 321 -35.76 32.51 11.21
N ASN A 322 -36.52 32.37 10.11
CA ASN A 322 -37.49 33.35 9.62
C ASN A 322 -36.86 34.74 9.37
N ILE A 323 -35.70 34.75 8.72
CA ILE A 323 -35.02 35.99 8.34
C ILE A 323 -35.80 36.67 7.20
N HIS A 324 -36.10 37.96 7.37
CA HIS A 324 -36.73 38.82 6.37
C HIS A 324 -35.71 39.85 5.84
N PRO A 325 -35.04 39.59 4.71
CA PRO A 325 -34.03 40.49 4.14
C PRO A 325 -34.66 41.75 3.53
N ASN A 326 -33.84 42.77 3.33
CA ASN A 326 -34.23 43.97 2.59
C ASN A 326 -34.30 43.69 1.08
N SER A 327 -35.43 44.00 0.42
CA SER A 327 -35.64 43.80 -1.02
C SER A 327 -34.71 44.59 -1.97
N GLN A 328 -33.90 45.52 -1.45
CA GLN A 328 -33.04 46.43 -2.24
C GLN A 328 -31.53 46.15 -2.10
N ALA A 329 -31.09 45.22 -1.23
CA ALA A 329 -29.66 44.94 -1.01
C ALA A 329 -29.37 43.50 -0.55
N PRO A 330 -28.22 42.91 -0.92
CA PRO A 330 -27.82 41.59 -0.41
C PRO A 330 -27.70 41.58 1.11
N ILE A 331 -28.24 40.55 1.76
CA ILE A 331 -28.05 40.35 3.20
C ILE A 331 -26.60 39.94 3.48
N THR A 332 -26.01 40.52 4.53
CA THR A 332 -24.66 40.15 4.99
C THR A 332 -24.76 39.24 6.20
N LEU A 333 -24.28 38.02 6.05
CA LEU A 333 -24.12 37.03 7.12
C LEU A 333 -22.63 36.98 7.46
N GLN A 334 -22.27 37.07 8.73
CA GLN A 334 -20.89 36.90 9.17
C GLN A 334 -20.80 35.77 10.16
N VAL A 335 -19.83 34.89 10.01
CA VAL A 335 -19.53 33.82 10.96
C VAL A 335 -18.13 34.04 11.52
N GLY A 336 -18.08 34.24 12.83
CA GLY A 336 -16.87 34.43 13.64
C GLY A 336 -16.29 33.12 14.14
N THR A 337 -15.70 33.17 15.34
CA THR A 337 -15.08 32.00 15.98
C THR A 337 -16.12 30.97 16.42
N THR A 338 -16.01 29.72 15.99
CA THR A 338 -16.88 28.63 16.44
C THR A 338 -16.09 27.58 17.21
N ARG A 339 -16.80 26.77 18.00
CA ARG A 339 -16.28 25.46 18.41
C ARG A 339 -16.01 24.63 17.16
N GLU A 340 -14.98 23.79 17.22
CA GLU A 340 -14.73 22.76 16.23
C GLU A 340 -16.02 21.96 15.93
N ALA A 341 -16.30 21.78 14.63
CA ALA A 341 -17.43 21.02 14.11
C ALA A 341 -18.82 21.54 14.55
N ALA A 342 -19.02 22.86 14.60
CA ALA A 342 -20.35 23.44 14.89
C ALA A 342 -21.33 23.33 13.70
N ASN A 343 -22.61 23.07 13.96
CA ASN A 343 -23.68 23.09 12.95
C ASN A 343 -24.42 24.43 12.99
N VAL A 344 -24.42 25.19 11.89
CA VAL A 344 -25.06 26.53 11.79
C VAL A 344 -26.12 26.56 10.70
N ARG A 345 -27.26 27.22 10.96
CA ARG A 345 -28.35 27.39 9.99
C ARG A 345 -28.85 28.83 9.94
N PHE A 346 -29.05 29.33 8.73
CA PHE A 346 -29.81 30.55 8.45
C PHE A 346 -31.02 30.18 7.60
N SER A 347 -32.23 30.44 8.10
CA SER A 347 -33.46 30.11 7.39
C SER A 347 -34.27 31.38 7.13
N PHE A 348 -34.63 31.59 5.88
CA PHE A 348 -35.34 32.77 5.40
C PHE A 348 -36.86 32.53 5.38
N TYR A 349 -37.65 33.59 5.53
CA TYR A 349 -39.11 33.46 5.52
C TYR A 349 -39.65 33.22 4.10
N PHE A 350 -40.82 32.57 4.01
CA PHE A 350 -41.50 32.25 2.75
C PHE A 350 -41.72 33.48 1.84
N ASP A 351 -41.47 33.34 0.54
CA ASP A 351 -41.56 34.38 -0.50
C ASP A 351 -40.59 35.57 -0.28
N SER A 352 -39.60 35.44 0.60
CA SER A 352 -38.61 36.51 0.81
C SER A 352 -37.47 36.52 -0.22
N LEU A 353 -37.40 35.46 -1.03
CA LEU A 353 -36.42 35.21 -2.10
C LEU A 353 -37.14 34.91 -3.43
N ASP A 354 -38.24 35.62 -3.74
CA ASP A 354 -39.06 35.41 -4.95
C ASP A 354 -38.54 36.12 -6.21
N GLY A 355 -37.32 36.66 -6.14
CA GLY A 355 -36.64 37.36 -7.21
C GLY A 355 -36.06 36.42 -8.27
N VAL A 356 -35.30 37.00 -9.20
CA VAL A 356 -34.53 36.24 -10.23
C VAL A 356 -33.01 36.40 -10.04
N GLN A 357 -32.59 37.05 -8.96
CA GLN A 357 -31.20 37.42 -8.65
C GLN A 357 -30.98 37.59 -7.14
N ASP A 358 -31.56 36.71 -6.33
CA ASP A 358 -31.40 36.74 -4.89
C ASP A 358 -29.96 36.44 -4.49
N GLN A 359 -29.41 37.32 -3.65
CA GLN A 359 -28.00 37.35 -3.33
C GLN A 359 -27.76 37.40 -1.82
N ALA A 360 -26.90 36.52 -1.32
CA ALA A 360 -26.35 36.59 0.03
C ALA A 360 -24.83 36.83 0.01
N ASN A 361 -24.35 37.62 0.97
CA ASN A 361 -22.93 37.78 1.25
C ASN A 361 -22.61 37.09 2.58
N LEU A 362 -21.75 36.08 2.56
CA LEU A 362 -21.31 35.35 3.74
C LEU A 362 -19.81 35.61 3.98
N HIS A 363 -19.50 36.20 5.12
CA HIS A 363 -18.13 36.52 5.52
C HIS A 363 -17.67 35.61 6.66
N PHE A 364 -16.64 34.80 6.44
CA PHE A 364 -16.00 34.01 7.48
C PHE A 364 -14.83 34.78 8.07
N THR A 365 -14.82 34.90 9.40
CA THR A 365 -13.83 35.67 10.16
C THR A 365 -13.41 34.90 11.41
N GLY A 366 -12.18 35.11 11.88
CA GLY A 366 -11.79 34.66 13.22
C GLY A 366 -11.75 33.14 13.43
N GLY A 367 -11.54 32.36 12.37
CA GLY A 367 -11.30 30.91 12.44
C GLY A 367 -12.58 30.08 12.61
N ALA A 368 -13.62 30.38 11.82
CA ALA A 368 -14.84 29.60 11.77
C ALA A 368 -14.53 28.14 11.39
N SER A 369 -14.98 27.17 12.20
CA SER A 369 -14.82 25.74 11.97
C SER A 369 -16.16 25.04 12.11
N LEU A 370 -16.89 24.98 11.00
CA LEU A 370 -18.24 24.44 10.92
C LEU A 370 -18.19 22.98 10.44
N GLN A 371 -19.03 22.13 11.02
CA GLN A 371 -19.34 20.81 10.45
C GLN A 371 -20.32 20.96 9.29
N ARG A 372 -21.36 21.77 9.48
CA ARG A 372 -22.39 22.06 8.48
C ARG A 372 -22.83 23.51 8.57
N LEU A 373 -23.00 24.14 7.43
CA LEU A 373 -23.64 25.42 7.27
C LEU A 373 -24.79 25.28 6.27
N GLN A 374 -26.00 25.60 6.71
CA GLN A 374 -27.17 25.56 5.86
C GLN A 374 -27.78 26.97 5.72
N VAL A 375 -28.14 27.32 4.50
CA VAL A 375 -28.79 28.56 4.11
C VAL A 375 -30.02 28.17 3.28
N GLU A 376 -31.23 28.29 3.84
CA GLU A 376 -32.46 27.71 3.24
C GLU A 376 -33.64 28.72 3.24
N GLU A 377 -34.62 28.51 2.36
CA GLU A 377 -35.92 29.20 2.42
C GLU A 377 -36.95 28.31 3.15
N ILE A 378 -37.72 28.87 4.09
CA ILE A 378 -38.75 28.11 4.80
C ILE A 378 -40.02 28.03 3.94
N GLY A 379 -40.26 26.85 3.37
CA GLY A 379 -41.57 26.46 2.82
C GLY A 379 -41.82 26.81 1.35
N GLY A 380 -40.81 27.31 0.63
CA GLY A 380 -40.78 27.52 -0.82
C GLY A 380 -39.64 26.73 -1.48
N ASP A 381 -39.57 26.78 -2.82
CA ASP A 381 -38.48 26.24 -3.65
C ASP A 381 -37.72 27.41 -4.34
N ASN A 382 -37.66 28.59 -3.72
CA ASN A 382 -36.92 29.74 -4.25
C ASN A 382 -35.78 30.08 -3.28
N GLY A 383 -34.61 29.50 -3.52
CA GLY A 383 -33.40 29.79 -2.75
C GLY A 383 -32.58 30.98 -3.29
N PHE A 384 -31.26 30.96 -3.08
CA PHE A 384 -30.37 32.05 -3.52
C PHE A 384 -29.76 31.74 -4.88
N GLU A 385 -29.96 32.55 -5.93
CA GLU A 385 -29.20 32.32 -7.17
C GLU A 385 -27.71 32.63 -7.00
N THR A 386 -27.33 33.58 -6.14
CA THR A 386 -25.93 33.98 -5.95
C THR A 386 -25.51 34.01 -4.48
N LEU A 387 -24.48 33.24 -4.13
CA LEU A 387 -23.82 33.30 -2.83
C LEU A 387 -22.41 33.86 -2.97
N ASN A 388 -22.07 34.87 -2.18
CA ASN A 388 -20.73 35.47 -2.17
C ASN A 388 -20.04 35.16 -0.85
N LEU A 389 -18.99 34.36 -0.91
CA LEU A 389 -18.16 34.02 0.23
C LEU A 389 -16.95 34.95 0.30
N SER A 390 -16.47 35.21 1.50
CA SER A 390 -15.14 35.79 1.72
C SER A 390 -14.58 35.26 3.03
N SER A 391 -13.26 35.05 3.08
CA SER A 391 -12.58 34.42 4.21
C SER A 391 -11.43 35.29 4.66
N SER A 392 -11.43 35.73 5.93
CA SER A 392 -10.40 36.61 6.48
C SER A 392 -10.05 36.28 7.95
N GLY A 393 -9.00 36.92 8.48
CA GLY A 393 -8.54 36.79 9.86
C GLY A 393 -7.75 35.52 10.18
N SER A 394 -8.37 34.34 10.12
CA SER A 394 -7.71 33.02 10.31
C SER A 394 -8.30 31.98 9.36
N PRO A 395 -7.63 30.83 9.11
CA PRO A 395 -8.18 29.79 8.24
C PRO A 395 -9.59 29.37 8.67
N ASN A 396 -10.51 29.36 7.70
CA ASN A 396 -11.92 29.04 7.94
C ASN A 396 -12.27 27.73 7.24
N ARG A 397 -13.13 26.92 7.87
CA ARG A 397 -13.57 25.62 7.36
C ARG A 397 -15.08 25.47 7.50
N VAL A 398 -15.70 25.00 6.43
CA VAL A 398 -17.09 24.55 6.38
C VAL A 398 -17.09 23.11 5.91
N GLY A 399 -17.48 22.17 6.78
CA GLY A 399 -17.50 20.75 6.44
C GLY A 399 -18.50 20.43 5.33
N GLN A 400 -19.72 20.94 5.43
CA GLN A 400 -20.78 20.83 4.43
C GLN A 400 -21.46 22.20 4.28
N LEU A 401 -21.57 22.71 3.05
CA LEU A 401 -22.30 23.92 2.69
C LEU A 401 -23.54 23.52 1.90
N GLU A 402 -24.71 23.94 2.37
CA GLU A 402 -26.03 23.72 1.77
C GLU A 402 -26.71 25.09 1.58
N ALA A 403 -27.16 25.41 0.37
CA ALA A 403 -27.68 26.70 -0.08
C ALA A 403 -28.65 26.49 -1.25
N GLU A 404 -29.93 26.30 -0.92
CA GLU A 404 -30.99 25.97 -1.89
C GLU A 404 -30.95 26.89 -3.14
N ASP A 405 -31.17 26.29 -4.32
CA ASP A 405 -31.20 26.92 -5.66
C ASP A 405 -29.97 27.72 -6.11
N LEU A 406 -28.81 27.50 -5.48
CA LEU A 406 -27.56 28.17 -5.86
C LEU A 406 -27.20 28.00 -7.33
N GLN A 407 -27.01 29.10 -8.07
CA GLN A 407 -26.56 29.10 -9.47
C GLN A 407 -25.11 29.59 -9.60
N VAL A 408 -24.72 30.57 -8.79
CA VAL A 408 -23.40 31.22 -8.81
C VAL A 408 -22.82 31.31 -7.39
N LEU A 409 -21.67 30.68 -7.18
CA LEU A 409 -20.86 30.85 -5.97
C LEU A 409 -19.65 31.73 -6.28
N ASN A 410 -19.60 32.94 -5.72
CA ASN A 410 -18.42 33.78 -5.79
C ASN A 410 -17.59 33.66 -4.52
N ILE A 411 -16.28 33.49 -4.63
CA ILE A 411 -15.35 33.57 -3.50
C ILE A 411 -14.53 34.84 -3.71
N LEU A 412 -14.87 35.86 -2.93
CA LEU A 412 -14.41 37.23 -3.08
C LEU A 412 -13.18 37.49 -2.22
N HIS A 413 -12.34 38.39 -2.72
CA HIS A 413 -11.27 39.00 -1.93
C HIS A 413 -11.85 39.78 -0.74
N SER A 414 -11.28 39.56 0.44
CA SER A 414 -11.55 40.38 1.63
C SER A 414 -10.56 41.54 1.72
N SER A 415 -11.07 42.74 1.98
CA SER A 415 -10.24 43.93 2.26
C SER A 415 -9.32 43.76 3.47
N ASP A 416 -9.64 42.82 4.36
CA ASP A 416 -8.87 42.51 5.57
C ASP A 416 -7.77 41.46 5.32
N GLY A 417 -7.62 41.02 4.07
CA GLY A 417 -6.70 39.98 3.62
C GLY A 417 -7.35 38.60 3.60
N ASP A 418 -7.13 37.86 2.52
CA ASP A 418 -7.69 36.52 2.35
C ASP A 418 -7.02 35.51 3.29
N GLN A 419 -7.79 34.54 3.74
CA GLN A 419 -7.32 33.41 4.54
C GLN A 419 -7.84 32.10 3.97
N ASN A 420 -7.09 31.02 4.17
CA ASN A 420 -7.43 29.70 3.64
C ASN A 420 -8.89 29.35 3.94
N LEU A 421 -9.61 28.91 2.92
CA LEU A 421 -11.01 28.54 3.00
C LEU A 421 -11.16 27.09 2.58
N THR A 422 -11.66 26.25 3.47
CA THR A 422 -11.99 24.86 3.18
C THR A 422 -13.50 24.68 3.12
N ILE A 423 -14.03 24.16 2.01
CA ILE A 423 -15.43 23.78 1.83
C ILE A 423 -15.44 22.28 1.51
N GLY A 424 -15.75 21.46 2.52
CA GLY A 424 -15.55 20.01 2.49
C GLY A 424 -16.59 19.21 1.71
N ASN A 425 -17.79 19.76 1.51
CA ASN A 425 -18.82 19.22 0.63
C ASN A 425 -19.76 20.38 0.27
N LEU A 426 -19.87 20.69 -1.03
CA LEU A 426 -20.87 21.63 -1.54
C LEU A 426 -22.06 20.81 -2.04
N ASP A 427 -23.10 20.73 -1.21
CA ASP A 427 -24.27 19.88 -1.43
C ASP A 427 -25.42 20.74 -1.97
N GLU A 428 -25.41 20.98 -3.28
CA GLU A 428 -26.49 21.70 -3.97
C GLU A 428 -27.10 20.81 -5.05
N ALA A 429 -28.32 20.35 -4.80
CA ALA A 429 -29.07 19.50 -5.73
C ALA A 429 -29.59 20.31 -6.94
N GLY A 430 -28.73 20.57 -7.93
CA GLY A 430 -29.16 20.64 -9.34
C GLY A 430 -29.17 21.99 -10.06
N SER A 431 -28.86 23.12 -9.40
CA SER A 431 -28.91 24.47 -10.01
C SER A 431 -27.54 25.12 -10.28
N LEU A 432 -26.48 24.71 -9.59
CA LEU A 432 -25.17 25.39 -9.62
C LEU A 432 -24.51 25.29 -11.00
N GLN A 433 -24.07 26.44 -11.52
CA GLN A 433 -23.49 26.61 -12.87
C GLN A 433 -22.10 27.24 -12.83
N THR A 434 -21.80 28.07 -11.83
CA THR A 434 -20.53 28.81 -11.80
C THR A 434 -19.96 28.90 -10.39
N ILE A 435 -18.68 28.59 -10.24
CA ILE A 435 -17.88 28.92 -9.07
C ILE A 435 -16.75 29.86 -9.53
N ASN A 436 -16.65 31.04 -8.91
CA ASN A 436 -15.68 32.05 -9.29
C ASN A 436 -14.92 32.61 -8.08
N ALA A 437 -13.65 32.23 -7.97
CA ALA A 437 -12.69 32.71 -6.98
C ALA A 437 -11.52 33.50 -7.60
N ALA A 438 -11.66 34.03 -8.81
CA ALA A 438 -10.55 34.61 -9.58
C ALA A 438 -9.75 35.73 -8.85
N ASN A 439 -10.37 36.43 -7.89
CA ASN A 439 -9.73 37.49 -7.11
C ASN A 439 -9.26 37.02 -5.72
N PHE A 440 -9.49 35.77 -5.35
CA PHE A 440 -9.09 35.20 -4.07
C PHE A 440 -7.59 34.88 -4.09
N THR A 441 -6.87 35.23 -3.02
CA THR A 441 -5.40 35.18 -2.97
C THR A 441 -4.83 34.17 -1.97
N ALA A 442 -5.67 33.58 -1.12
CA ALA A 442 -5.29 32.49 -0.21
C ALA A 442 -5.66 31.13 -0.81
N ASN A 443 -5.30 30.04 -0.13
CA ASN A 443 -5.59 28.70 -0.63
C ASN A 443 -7.08 28.35 -0.46
N LEU A 444 -7.72 27.94 -1.55
CA LEU A 444 -9.05 27.37 -1.59
C LEU A 444 -8.97 25.85 -1.62
N ASP A 445 -9.55 25.19 -0.61
CA ASP A 445 -9.76 23.75 -0.62
C ASP A 445 -11.26 23.48 -0.78
N LEU A 446 -11.67 22.92 -1.92
CA LEU A 446 -13.08 22.76 -2.28
C LEU A 446 -13.36 21.33 -2.75
N THR A 447 -14.32 20.66 -2.13
CA THR A 447 -14.86 19.38 -2.59
C THR A 447 -16.24 19.58 -3.22
N LEU A 448 -16.38 19.13 -4.46
CA LEU A 448 -17.63 19.12 -5.22
C LEU A 448 -18.32 17.76 -5.05
N ALA A 449 -19.59 17.78 -4.64
CA ALA A 449 -20.40 16.58 -4.40
C ALA A 449 -20.62 15.73 -5.68
N PRO A 450 -20.93 14.43 -5.55
CA PRO A 450 -21.27 13.58 -6.68
C PRO A 450 -22.53 14.09 -7.40
N GLY A 451 -22.61 13.96 -8.73
CA GLY A 451 -23.76 14.40 -9.51
C GLY A 451 -23.80 15.89 -9.89
N LEU A 452 -22.94 16.75 -9.32
CA LEU A 452 -22.86 18.16 -9.72
C LEU A 452 -22.41 18.34 -11.19
N LEU A 453 -21.52 17.44 -11.64
CA LEU A 453 -20.84 17.48 -12.95
C LEU A 453 -21.32 16.42 -13.95
N GLU A 454 -22.38 15.66 -13.63
CA GLU A 454 -22.87 14.54 -14.46
C GLU A 454 -23.92 14.96 -15.52
N ALA A 455 -23.94 14.26 -16.66
CA ALA A 455 -24.92 14.50 -17.72
C ALA A 455 -26.32 13.92 -17.37
N ASN A 456 -27.38 14.68 -17.66
CA ASN A 456 -28.80 14.40 -17.36
C ASN A 456 -29.30 14.80 -15.96
N ARG A 457 -28.74 15.88 -15.40
CA ARG A 457 -29.11 16.53 -14.13
C ARG A 457 -30.60 16.90 -14.00
N ASP A 458 -31.32 17.08 -15.10
CA ASP A 458 -32.75 17.46 -15.18
C ASP A 458 -33.64 16.43 -15.88
N GLY A 459 -33.12 15.24 -16.18
CA GLY A 459 -33.77 14.26 -17.06
C GLY A 459 -33.84 14.69 -18.53
N SER A 460 -33.22 15.80 -18.92
CA SER A 460 -32.95 16.16 -20.31
C SER A 460 -31.64 15.53 -20.78
N SER A 461 -31.52 15.30 -22.08
CA SER A 461 -30.36 14.65 -22.71
C SER A 461 -29.15 15.57 -22.92
N THR A 462 -29.10 16.75 -22.29
CA THR A 462 -28.05 17.76 -22.53
C THR A 462 -27.38 18.20 -21.25
N ASN A 463 -26.06 18.03 -21.16
CA ASN A 463 -25.25 18.55 -20.06
C ASN A 463 -25.20 20.10 -20.11
N THR A 464 -25.68 20.76 -19.05
CA THR A 464 -25.55 22.22 -18.90
C THR A 464 -24.15 22.54 -18.40
N ALA A 465 -23.42 23.44 -19.07
CA ALA A 465 -22.00 23.68 -18.79
C ALA A 465 -21.77 24.28 -17.40
N PHE A 466 -21.00 23.59 -16.56
CA PHE A 466 -20.49 24.11 -15.29
C PHE A 466 -19.11 24.75 -15.48
N ASN A 467 -18.89 25.93 -14.89
CA ASN A 467 -17.61 26.65 -14.96
C ASN A 467 -17.04 26.90 -13.57
N LEU A 468 -15.80 26.46 -13.33
CA LEU A 468 -15.05 26.77 -12.13
C LEU A 468 -13.78 27.56 -12.46
N GLN A 469 -13.55 28.65 -11.75
CA GLN A 469 -12.29 29.39 -11.75
C GLN A 469 -11.85 29.59 -10.30
N SER A 470 -10.73 29.01 -9.90
CA SER A 470 -10.11 29.28 -8.59
C SER A 470 -9.17 30.49 -8.65
N GLY A 471 -8.46 30.75 -7.55
CA GLY A 471 -7.78 32.01 -7.26
C GLY A 471 -6.31 32.01 -7.64
N SER A 472 -5.52 32.73 -6.84
CA SER A 472 -4.05 32.81 -6.98
C SER A 472 -3.27 32.11 -5.85
N GLY A 473 -4.00 31.39 -4.98
CA GLY A 473 -3.42 30.54 -3.94
C GLY A 473 -2.92 29.22 -4.52
N ASN A 474 -2.46 28.32 -3.64
CA ASN A 474 -2.28 26.92 -4.02
C ASN A 474 -3.59 26.19 -3.71
N ASP A 475 -4.45 26.13 -4.70
CA ASP A 475 -5.82 25.67 -4.56
C ASP A 475 -5.92 24.14 -4.72
N THR A 476 -6.89 23.52 -4.07
CA THR A 476 -7.18 22.09 -4.19
C THR A 476 -8.65 21.90 -4.49
N ILE A 477 -8.96 21.37 -5.67
CA ILE A 477 -10.32 21.08 -6.11
C ILE A 477 -10.50 19.58 -6.14
N ARG A 478 -11.42 19.05 -5.32
CA ARG A 478 -11.74 17.61 -5.25
C ARG A 478 -13.07 17.32 -5.91
N LEU A 479 -13.05 16.38 -6.84
CA LEU A 479 -14.23 15.91 -7.57
C LEU A 479 -14.56 14.51 -7.11
N THR A 480 -15.79 14.26 -6.71
CA THR A 480 -16.24 12.91 -6.32
C THR A 480 -17.01 12.17 -7.43
N GLY A 481 -16.94 12.66 -8.67
CA GLY A 481 -17.62 12.12 -9.84
C GLY A 481 -16.96 12.60 -11.16
N PRO A 482 -17.37 12.06 -12.32
CA PRO A 482 -16.76 12.37 -13.61
C PRO A 482 -17.06 13.81 -14.06
N ILE A 483 -16.17 14.38 -14.88
CA ILE A 483 -16.35 15.70 -15.47
C ILE A 483 -17.15 15.56 -16.76
N GLY A 484 -18.34 16.16 -16.81
CA GLY A 484 -19.18 16.14 -18.00
C GLY A 484 -18.52 16.88 -19.18
N THR A 485 -18.89 16.54 -20.42
CA THR A 485 -18.18 16.98 -21.64
C THR A 485 -18.23 18.48 -21.96
N ASN A 486 -19.06 19.26 -21.25
CA ASN A 486 -19.23 20.71 -21.46
C ASN A 486 -18.68 21.54 -20.30
N ASP A 487 -18.17 20.92 -19.24
CA ASP A 487 -17.69 21.60 -18.05
C ASP A 487 -16.27 22.13 -18.24
N ALA A 488 -15.93 23.23 -17.58
CA ALA A 488 -14.61 23.86 -17.62
C ALA A 488 -14.11 24.19 -16.21
N LEU A 489 -12.84 23.86 -15.95
CA LEU A 489 -12.19 24.07 -14.67
C LEU A 489 -10.88 24.83 -14.89
N ALA A 490 -10.63 25.85 -14.08
CA ALA A 490 -9.42 26.64 -14.12
C ALA A 490 -8.85 26.83 -12.71
N GLY A 491 -7.64 26.31 -12.47
CA GLY A 491 -6.92 26.43 -11.19
C GLY A 491 -6.44 27.86 -10.89
N GLY A 492 -6.31 28.69 -11.93
CA GLY A 492 -5.84 30.06 -11.78
C GLY A 492 -4.32 30.13 -11.84
N SER A 493 -3.70 30.82 -10.89
CA SER A 493 -2.24 30.93 -10.82
C SER A 493 -1.72 30.43 -9.49
N GLY A 494 -0.86 29.44 -9.47
CA GLY A 494 -0.42 28.86 -8.20
C GLY A 494 0.30 27.56 -8.46
N THR A 495 0.32 26.69 -7.46
CA THR A 495 0.53 25.26 -7.67
C THR A 495 -0.76 24.57 -7.26
N ASP A 496 -1.64 24.41 -8.24
CA ASP A 496 -3.02 23.99 -8.03
C ASP A 496 -3.17 22.49 -8.24
N THR A 497 -3.97 21.85 -7.38
CA THR A 497 -4.17 20.40 -7.36
C THR A 497 -5.61 20.06 -7.73
N LEU A 498 -5.77 19.28 -8.80
CA LEU A 498 -7.03 18.62 -9.13
C LEU A 498 -7.01 17.23 -8.52
N VAL A 499 -8.00 16.92 -7.68
CA VAL A 499 -8.16 15.61 -7.05
C VAL A 499 -9.40 14.94 -7.61
N LEU A 500 -9.24 13.76 -8.20
CA LEU A 500 -10.30 12.93 -8.73
C LEU A 500 -10.52 11.75 -7.78
N ASN A 501 -11.59 11.82 -7.00
CA ASN A 501 -12.03 10.77 -6.10
C ASN A 501 -13.16 9.99 -6.76
N SER A 502 -12.92 8.77 -7.23
CA SER A 502 -13.99 7.95 -7.81
C SER A 502 -14.29 6.73 -6.95
N SER A 503 -15.57 6.47 -6.71
CA SER A 503 -16.07 5.21 -6.15
C SER A 503 -16.63 4.25 -7.20
N ILE A 504 -16.61 4.64 -8.49
CA ILE A 504 -17.10 3.83 -9.63
C ILE A 504 -16.14 3.89 -10.82
N GLY A 505 -16.09 2.84 -11.64
CA GLY A 505 -15.38 2.87 -12.93
C GLY A 505 -16.01 3.84 -13.95
N GLY A 506 -15.20 4.41 -14.84
CA GLY A 506 -15.62 5.28 -15.93
C GLY A 506 -14.49 6.10 -16.55
N ASP A 507 -14.82 6.89 -17.57
CA ASP A 507 -13.94 7.92 -18.12
C ASP A 507 -14.09 9.19 -17.26
N LEU A 508 -13.09 9.47 -16.43
CA LEU A 508 -13.12 10.61 -15.51
C LEU A 508 -12.81 11.92 -16.25
N LEU A 509 -11.97 11.84 -17.29
CA LEU A 509 -11.57 12.96 -18.15
C LEU A 509 -11.90 12.62 -19.61
N ALA A 510 -13.19 12.67 -19.95
CA ALA A 510 -13.64 12.25 -21.27
C ALA A 510 -13.09 13.12 -22.41
N SER A 511 -12.64 12.44 -23.47
CA SER A 511 -12.04 13.07 -24.65
C SER A 511 -13.00 14.01 -25.38
N THR A 512 -12.54 15.25 -25.63
CA THR A 512 -13.25 16.28 -26.41
C THR A 512 -12.29 17.03 -27.35
N SER A 513 -12.83 17.88 -28.24
CA SER A 513 -12.03 18.63 -29.22
C SER A 513 -11.26 19.85 -28.66
N THR A 514 -11.45 20.19 -27.39
CA THR A 514 -10.88 21.40 -26.75
C THR A 514 -10.37 21.07 -25.35
N GLN A 515 -9.25 21.66 -24.94
CA GLN A 515 -8.82 21.63 -23.54
C GLN A 515 -9.83 22.40 -22.68
N ARG A 516 -10.24 21.82 -21.55
CA ARG A 516 -11.26 22.37 -20.65
C ARG A 516 -10.78 22.50 -19.21
N ILE A 517 -9.63 21.91 -18.89
CA ILE A 517 -9.01 21.98 -17.58
C ILE A 517 -7.69 22.73 -17.73
N THR A 518 -7.52 23.84 -17.02
CA THR A 518 -6.37 24.73 -17.20
C THR A 518 -5.81 25.19 -15.85
N GLY A 519 -4.51 25.50 -15.80
CA GLY A 519 -3.88 26.03 -14.58
C GLY A 519 -3.89 25.06 -13.40
N PHE A 520 -3.84 23.75 -13.65
CA PHE A 520 -3.62 22.72 -12.62
C PHE A 520 -2.29 22.03 -12.90
N GLU A 521 -1.36 22.11 -11.95
CA GLU A 521 -0.01 21.54 -12.04
C GLU A 521 0.08 20.14 -11.42
N ALA A 522 -0.85 19.78 -10.54
CA ALA A 522 -0.92 18.46 -9.92
C ALA A 522 -2.28 17.79 -10.18
N LEU A 523 -2.23 16.52 -10.55
CA LEU A 523 -3.39 15.64 -10.70
C LEU A 523 -3.26 14.48 -9.71
N GLN A 524 -4.19 14.36 -8.78
CA GLN A 524 -4.28 13.24 -7.86
C GLN A 524 -5.52 12.42 -8.17
N VAL A 525 -5.37 11.11 -8.26
CA VAL A 525 -6.46 10.20 -8.64
C VAL A 525 -6.54 9.12 -7.58
N PHE A 526 -7.64 9.17 -6.83
CA PHE A 526 -7.91 8.26 -5.74
C PHE A 526 -9.12 7.40 -6.09
N ARG A 527 -8.95 6.08 -5.98
CA ARG A 527 -10.10 5.19 -5.85
C ARG A 527 -10.52 5.16 -4.39
N LEU A 528 -11.79 5.49 -4.11
CA LEU A 528 -12.36 5.47 -2.77
C LEU A 528 -12.95 4.08 -2.44
N PRO A 529 -13.00 3.68 -1.15
CA PRO A 529 -13.59 2.40 -0.77
C PRO A 529 -15.11 2.42 -0.98
N GLU A 530 -15.65 1.33 -1.54
CA GLU A 530 -17.08 1.24 -1.81
C GLU A 530 -17.83 0.61 -0.62
N SER A 531 -18.76 1.36 -0.02
CA SER A 531 -19.68 0.81 0.99
C SER A 531 -20.84 0.08 0.32
N GLY A 532 -20.62 -1.17 -0.10
CA GLY A 532 -21.71 -2.14 -0.34
C GLY A 532 -22.04 -2.49 -1.79
N ILE A 533 -21.07 -2.95 -2.58
CA ILE A 533 -21.36 -3.56 -3.90
C ILE A 533 -22.08 -4.91 -3.73
N PRO A 534 -23.20 -5.15 -4.42
CA PRO A 534 -23.78 -6.48 -4.61
C PRO A 534 -22.87 -7.34 -5.49
N SER A 535 -22.63 -8.59 -5.09
CA SER A 535 -21.76 -9.60 -5.71
C SER A 535 -22.05 -9.97 -7.19
N GLY A 536 -22.01 -9.02 -8.13
CA GLY A 536 -22.51 -9.27 -9.50
C GLY A 536 -22.05 -8.34 -10.63
N LEU A 537 -21.05 -7.48 -10.47
CA LEU A 537 -20.44 -6.76 -11.59
C LEU A 537 -19.10 -7.39 -11.97
N GLY A 538 -19.06 -8.02 -13.14
CA GLY A 538 -17.92 -8.79 -13.66
C GLY A 538 -16.90 -8.00 -14.47
N ASN A 539 -16.78 -6.68 -14.26
CA ASN A 539 -15.74 -5.86 -14.89
C ASN A 539 -15.00 -5.10 -13.80
N ALA A 540 -13.68 -5.15 -13.80
CA ALA A 540 -12.85 -4.29 -12.97
C ALA A 540 -13.21 -2.80 -13.16
N ASP A 541 -13.05 -2.00 -12.10
CA ASP A 541 -13.35 -0.57 -12.14
C ASP A 541 -12.25 0.18 -12.92
N LEU A 542 -12.50 0.34 -14.21
CA LEU A 542 -11.65 1.08 -15.14
C LEU A 542 -11.78 2.59 -14.90
N LEU A 543 -10.71 3.27 -14.51
CA LEU A 543 -10.62 4.73 -14.38
C LEU A 543 -9.76 5.29 -15.51
N ARG A 544 -10.38 5.88 -16.53
CA ARG A 544 -9.69 6.42 -17.71
C ARG A 544 -9.51 7.94 -17.62
N LEU A 545 -8.33 8.41 -18.03
CA LEU A 545 -7.90 9.81 -17.99
C LEU A 545 -7.28 10.22 -19.32
N ASP A 546 -7.95 11.07 -20.10
CA ASP A 546 -7.38 11.70 -21.30
C ASP A 546 -6.71 13.03 -20.94
N LEU A 547 -5.39 13.02 -20.83
CA LEU A 547 -4.60 14.19 -20.43
C LEU A 547 -4.59 15.28 -21.52
N ALA A 548 -5.03 14.99 -22.75
CA ALA A 548 -5.24 16.02 -23.77
C ALA A 548 -6.32 17.05 -23.37
N GLN A 549 -7.15 16.75 -22.37
CA GLN A 549 -8.15 17.68 -21.83
C GLN A 549 -7.54 18.72 -20.86
N MET A 550 -6.33 18.48 -20.35
CA MET A 550 -5.59 19.35 -19.46
C MET A 550 -4.59 20.21 -20.23
N ALA A 551 -4.38 21.45 -19.78
CA ALA A 551 -3.38 22.36 -20.33
C ALA A 551 -2.15 22.44 -19.41
N GLY A 552 -0.96 22.37 -20.01
CA GLY A 552 0.30 22.24 -19.26
C GLY A 552 0.60 20.78 -18.90
N ASP A 553 1.75 20.53 -18.28
CA ASP A 553 2.16 19.19 -17.85
C ASP A 553 1.85 19.00 -16.37
N GLN A 554 1.30 17.86 -16.01
CA GLN A 554 0.88 17.55 -14.64
C GLN A 554 1.88 16.63 -13.93
N SER A 555 2.04 16.84 -12.62
CA SER A 555 2.51 15.79 -11.71
C SER A 555 1.33 14.88 -11.39
N ILE A 556 1.43 13.59 -11.75
CA ILE A 556 0.32 12.64 -11.63
C ILE A 556 0.57 11.74 -10.42
N MET A 557 -0.39 11.66 -9.51
CA MET A 557 -0.34 10.76 -8.36
C MET A 557 -1.56 9.84 -8.38
N LEU A 558 -1.31 8.55 -8.35
CA LEU A 558 -2.33 7.51 -8.36
C LEU A 558 -2.31 6.75 -7.03
N ALA A 559 -3.46 6.57 -6.42
CA ALA A 559 -3.58 5.71 -5.25
C ALA A 559 -4.91 4.96 -5.23
N ASN A 560 -4.87 3.71 -4.80
CA ASN A 560 -6.06 2.92 -4.54
C ASN A 560 -6.34 2.90 -3.03
N HIS A 561 -7.37 3.60 -2.55
CA HIS A 561 -7.79 3.57 -1.15
C HIS A 561 -8.96 2.60 -0.88
N GLY A 562 -9.13 1.58 -1.72
CA GLY A 562 -10.17 0.55 -1.58
C GLY A 562 -10.01 -0.33 -0.33
N ASN A 563 -11.02 -1.12 0.01
CA ASN A 563 -10.95 -2.13 1.08
C ASN A 563 -10.50 -3.49 0.53
N THR A 564 -10.13 -4.42 1.42
CA THR A 564 -9.66 -5.78 1.06
C THR A 564 -10.69 -6.65 0.31
N SER A 565 -11.93 -6.18 0.19
CA SER A 565 -13.04 -6.83 -0.53
C SER A 565 -13.32 -6.22 -1.91
N ASP A 566 -12.64 -5.14 -2.27
CA ASP A 566 -12.92 -4.37 -3.47
C ASP A 566 -12.25 -5.04 -4.68
N THR A 567 -12.85 -4.90 -5.86
CA THR A 567 -12.24 -5.35 -7.13
C THR A 567 -10.93 -4.60 -7.41
N PRO A 568 -10.04 -5.09 -8.27
CA PRO A 568 -8.86 -4.33 -8.70
C PRO A 568 -9.18 -2.96 -9.30
N ALA A 569 -8.37 -1.95 -8.97
CA ALA A 569 -8.44 -0.63 -9.62
C ALA A 569 -7.61 -0.62 -10.92
N ILE A 570 -8.20 -0.25 -12.06
CA ILE A 570 -7.45 -0.11 -13.32
C ILE A 570 -7.38 1.36 -13.72
N PHE A 571 -6.24 2.01 -13.53
CA PHE A 571 -5.96 3.36 -14.01
C PHE A 571 -5.49 3.31 -15.47
N VAL A 572 -6.12 4.08 -16.36
CA VAL A 572 -5.75 4.19 -17.76
C VAL A 572 -5.41 5.64 -18.09
N LEU A 573 -4.16 5.90 -18.47
CA LEU A 573 -3.68 7.24 -18.84
C LEU A 573 -3.51 7.33 -20.36
N ASP A 574 -4.08 8.38 -20.97
CA ASP A 574 -4.01 8.66 -22.42
C ASP A 574 -3.37 10.01 -22.73
N ASN A 575 -2.71 10.08 -23.89
CA ASN A 575 -2.13 11.28 -24.50
C ASN A 575 -1.04 12.01 -23.66
N LEU A 576 -0.27 11.27 -22.84
CA LEU A 576 0.76 11.87 -21.98
C LEU A 576 1.89 12.54 -22.80
N SER A 577 2.32 13.71 -22.33
CA SER A 577 3.50 14.44 -22.78
C SER A 577 4.79 13.80 -22.23
N THR A 578 5.96 14.26 -22.72
CA THR A 578 7.27 13.82 -22.19
C THR A 578 7.48 14.14 -20.72
N ALA A 579 6.93 15.27 -20.24
CA ALA A 579 7.09 15.65 -18.84
C ALA A 579 6.13 14.87 -17.94
N GLU A 580 4.89 14.68 -18.38
CA GLU A 580 3.90 13.87 -17.66
C GLU A 580 4.34 12.41 -17.53
N THR A 581 4.89 11.81 -18.59
CA THR A 581 5.39 10.44 -18.51
C THR A 581 6.54 10.28 -17.53
N GLY A 582 7.28 11.34 -17.19
CA GLY A 582 8.34 11.30 -16.18
C GLY A 582 7.88 11.60 -14.75
N ASN A 583 6.65 12.08 -14.57
CA ASN A 583 6.11 12.58 -13.30
C ASN A 583 4.90 11.76 -12.82
N ILE A 584 4.88 10.45 -13.09
CA ILE A 584 3.87 9.54 -12.57
C ILE A 584 4.36 8.99 -11.23
N SER A 585 3.53 9.12 -10.20
CA SER A 585 3.74 8.53 -8.90
C SER A 585 2.58 7.61 -8.55
N VAL A 586 2.90 6.47 -7.94
CA VAL A 586 1.93 5.50 -7.44
C VAL A 586 2.21 5.31 -5.96
N SER A 587 1.16 5.26 -5.13
CA SER A 587 1.30 5.11 -3.68
C SER A 587 0.53 3.91 -3.15
N HIS A 588 0.99 3.39 -2.00
CA HIS A 588 0.35 2.25 -1.33
C HIS A 588 -1.11 2.55 -0.95
N GLY A 589 -1.99 1.57 -1.18
CA GLY A 589 -3.36 1.61 -0.66
C GLY A 589 -3.46 1.34 0.84
N ASN A 590 -4.67 1.38 1.37
CA ASN A 590 -5.02 0.98 2.75
C ASN A 590 -5.45 -0.50 2.83
N THR A 591 -5.37 -1.26 1.73
CA THR A 591 -5.67 -2.69 1.72
C THR A 591 -4.54 -3.45 2.42
N SER A 592 -4.81 -3.95 3.63
CA SER A 592 -3.91 -4.82 4.38
C SER A 592 -3.91 -6.26 3.84
N ASN A 593 -4.00 -6.44 2.51
CA ASN A 593 -3.96 -7.73 1.86
C ASN A 593 -2.70 -7.81 0.97
N ASN A 594 -2.12 -9.00 0.86
CA ASN A 594 -1.03 -9.29 -0.09
C ASN A 594 -1.58 -9.79 -1.42
N ALA A 595 -2.83 -9.46 -1.76
CA ALA A 595 -3.40 -9.97 -2.99
C ALA A 595 -2.63 -9.33 -4.16
N VAL A 596 -2.22 -10.18 -5.10
CA VAL A 596 -1.47 -9.83 -6.31
C VAL A 596 -2.29 -8.91 -7.25
N ASP A 597 -3.52 -8.57 -6.86
CA ASP A 597 -4.58 -8.05 -7.70
C ASP A 597 -4.97 -6.58 -7.44
N ASP A 598 -4.30 -5.81 -6.57
CA ASP A 598 -4.98 -4.60 -6.06
C ASP A 598 -4.87 -3.33 -6.93
N THR A 599 -3.79 -3.10 -7.70
CA THR A 599 -3.64 -1.88 -8.53
C THR A 599 -3.04 -2.17 -9.91
N PHE A 600 -3.74 -1.73 -10.96
CA PHE A 600 -3.32 -1.82 -12.35
C PHE A 600 -3.14 -0.42 -12.95
N LEU A 601 -1.97 -0.15 -13.54
CA LEU A 601 -1.70 1.07 -14.30
C LEU A 601 -1.49 0.70 -15.78
N THR A 602 -2.30 1.30 -16.64
CA THR A 602 -2.15 1.22 -18.09
C THR A 602 -1.80 2.61 -18.65
N VAL A 603 -0.61 2.76 -19.22
CA VAL A 603 -0.29 3.89 -20.09
C VAL A 603 -0.77 3.54 -21.50
N ALA A 604 -1.98 3.97 -21.84
CA ALA A 604 -2.65 3.58 -23.08
C ALA A 604 -2.14 4.35 -24.31
N SER A 605 -1.76 5.61 -24.16
CA SER A 605 -1.21 6.38 -25.28
C SER A 605 -0.31 7.52 -24.81
N VAL A 606 0.69 7.86 -25.63
CA VAL A 606 1.60 8.98 -25.42
C VAL A 606 1.70 9.85 -26.67
N GLN A 607 2.15 11.09 -26.50
CA GLN A 607 2.36 12.02 -27.61
C GLN A 607 3.50 11.54 -28.54
N SER A 608 3.45 11.98 -29.80
CA SER A 608 4.45 11.60 -30.81
C SER A 608 5.88 11.94 -30.37
N GLY A 609 6.78 10.94 -30.44
CA GLY A 609 8.19 11.09 -30.05
C GLY A 609 8.50 10.75 -28.59
N VAL A 610 7.48 10.48 -27.76
CA VAL A 610 7.65 9.95 -26.40
C VAL A 610 7.89 8.44 -26.49
N ASN A 611 8.93 7.95 -25.84
CA ASN A 611 9.31 6.53 -25.80
C ASN A 611 9.73 6.05 -24.40
N THR A 612 9.61 6.92 -23.39
CA THR A 612 10.08 6.68 -22.02
C THR A 612 8.96 7.00 -21.04
N VAL A 613 8.71 6.08 -20.12
CA VAL A 613 7.79 6.24 -18.97
C VAL A 613 8.59 6.10 -17.68
N GLY A 614 8.36 7.01 -16.74
CA GLY A 614 8.92 7.02 -15.40
C GLY A 614 7.81 6.89 -14.36
N ILE A 615 7.95 5.93 -13.46
CA ILE A 615 7.02 5.68 -12.36
C ILE A 615 7.80 5.74 -11.04
N THR A 616 7.33 6.57 -10.12
CA THR A 616 7.86 6.66 -8.77
C THR A 616 6.92 5.96 -7.80
N LEU A 617 7.42 4.95 -7.09
CA LEU A 617 6.73 4.29 -6.00
C LEU A 617 6.91 5.15 -4.75
N THR A 618 5.81 5.46 -4.07
CA THR A 618 5.82 6.35 -2.91
C THR A 618 5.07 5.74 -1.73
N SER A 619 5.46 6.14 -0.53
CA SER A 619 4.82 5.68 0.69
C SER A 619 3.35 6.08 0.70
N GLY A 620 2.46 5.12 0.90
CA GLY A 620 1.03 5.38 1.11
C GLY A 620 0.62 5.33 2.57
N SER A 621 -0.68 5.09 2.83
CA SER A 621 -1.27 5.08 4.17
C SER A 621 -1.22 3.70 4.87
N ASN A 622 -0.56 2.70 4.27
CA ASN A 622 -0.57 1.31 4.74
C ASN A 622 0.32 1.06 5.97
N GLY A 623 -0.01 0.01 6.72
CA GLY A 623 0.86 -0.64 7.70
C GLY A 623 1.52 -1.94 7.21
N ASP A 624 1.08 -2.51 6.07
CA ASP A 624 1.80 -3.60 5.39
C ASP A 624 2.97 -3.01 4.59
N PRO A 625 4.21 -3.50 4.78
CA PRO A 625 5.37 -3.04 4.04
C PRO A 625 5.44 -3.59 2.61
N ARG A 626 4.45 -4.33 2.10
CA ARG A 626 4.45 -4.82 0.72
C ARG A 626 3.54 -4.01 -0.19
N PHE A 627 4.01 -3.71 -1.39
CA PHE A 627 3.21 -3.11 -2.46
C PHE A 627 3.36 -3.84 -3.78
N ASN A 628 2.23 -4.29 -4.32
CA ASN A 628 2.15 -4.98 -5.59
C ASN A 628 1.35 -4.13 -6.57
N PHE A 629 1.85 -3.93 -7.78
CA PHE A 629 1.03 -3.39 -8.86
C PHE A 629 1.41 -3.97 -10.22
N THR A 630 0.44 -3.98 -11.12
CA THR A 630 0.66 -4.36 -12.51
C THR A 630 0.80 -3.11 -13.38
N LEU A 631 1.83 -3.09 -14.23
CA LEU A 631 2.06 -2.06 -15.23
C LEU A 631 1.90 -2.62 -16.64
N GLN A 632 1.12 -1.90 -17.45
CA GLN A 632 1.00 -2.12 -18.88
C GLN A 632 1.29 -0.80 -19.61
N THR A 633 2.15 -0.79 -20.63
CA THR A 633 2.45 0.44 -21.42
C THR A 633 2.10 0.30 -22.90
N THR A 634 1.27 -0.68 -23.27
CA THR A 634 0.83 -0.89 -24.65
C THR A 634 -0.68 -0.89 -24.81
N ALA A 635 -1.16 -0.12 -25.80
CA ALA A 635 -2.52 -0.23 -26.30
C ALA A 635 -2.65 -1.52 -27.13
N GLN A 636 -3.47 -2.46 -26.65
CA GLN A 636 -3.86 -3.69 -27.37
C GLN A 636 -4.59 -3.45 -28.72
N ASN A 637 -4.58 -2.24 -29.29
CA ASN A 637 -5.29 -1.94 -30.52
C ASN A 637 -4.48 -1.02 -31.47
N ASN A 638 -4.01 -1.62 -32.57
CA ASN A 638 -3.58 -1.03 -33.85
C ASN A 638 -2.20 -0.35 -33.95
N ALA A 639 -1.25 -1.07 -34.56
CA ALA A 639 -0.30 -0.73 -35.65
C ALA A 639 0.33 0.68 -35.83
N LEU A 640 0.03 1.71 -35.03
CA LEU A 640 0.44 3.10 -35.29
C LEU A 640 0.77 3.96 -34.05
N ALA A 641 0.80 3.42 -32.83
CA ALA A 641 1.30 4.16 -31.66
C ALA A 641 2.81 3.92 -31.47
N PRO A 642 3.64 4.95 -31.19
CA PRO A 642 5.05 4.75 -30.87
C PRO A 642 5.16 3.88 -29.61
N ALA A 643 5.90 2.76 -29.70
CA ALA A 643 6.11 1.87 -28.57
C ALA A 643 6.90 2.60 -27.47
N ILE A 644 6.42 2.54 -26.23
CA ILE A 644 7.26 2.83 -25.07
C ILE A 644 8.36 1.79 -25.08
N THR A 645 9.60 2.23 -25.30
CA THR A 645 10.76 1.32 -25.32
C THR A 645 11.53 1.37 -24.01
N ASN A 646 11.45 2.46 -23.25
CA ASN A 646 12.17 2.64 -22.00
C ASN A 646 11.21 2.83 -20.81
N LEU A 647 11.55 2.23 -19.67
CA LEU A 647 10.83 2.35 -18.42
C LEU A 647 11.82 2.74 -17.31
N THR A 648 11.47 3.69 -16.46
CA THR A 648 12.19 4.01 -15.23
C THR A 648 11.29 3.77 -14.04
N LEU A 649 11.69 2.88 -13.14
CA LEU A 649 11.06 2.65 -11.85
C LEU A 649 11.93 3.30 -10.77
N THR A 650 11.35 4.18 -9.97
CA THR A 650 12.02 4.80 -8.82
C THR A 650 11.31 4.36 -7.56
N ASP A 651 11.99 3.61 -6.72
CA ASP A 651 11.46 3.24 -5.41
C ASP A 651 11.78 4.34 -4.39
N ALA A 652 10.81 5.17 -4.03
CA ALA A 652 11.02 6.31 -3.13
C ALA A 652 10.52 6.04 -1.71
N ASP A 653 10.18 4.80 -1.35
CA ASP A 653 9.78 4.43 0.01
C ASP A 653 10.72 3.43 0.67
N ASN A 654 10.29 2.93 1.83
CA ASN A 654 11.05 2.02 2.69
C ASN A 654 10.25 0.73 2.89
N SER A 655 9.64 0.25 1.80
CA SER A 655 8.80 -0.92 1.75
C SER A 655 9.36 -1.90 0.72
N ASP A 656 8.95 -3.16 0.85
CA ASP A 656 9.20 -4.17 -0.17
C ASP A 656 8.18 -4.02 -1.30
N ASN A 657 8.65 -3.98 -2.54
CA ASN A 657 7.82 -3.67 -3.69
C ASN A 657 7.88 -4.82 -4.70
N SER A 658 6.75 -5.20 -5.30
CA SER A 658 6.71 -6.08 -6.47
C SER A 658 5.99 -5.40 -7.63
N VAL A 659 6.57 -5.49 -8.82
CA VAL A 659 6.06 -4.88 -10.03
C VAL A 659 5.91 -5.94 -11.09
N TYR A 660 4.68 -6.14 -11.52
CA TYR A 660 4.36 -7.06 -12.59
C TYR A 660 4.24 -6.30 -13.91
N LEU A 661 5.06 -6.64 -14.90
CA LEU A 661 5.13 -5.97 -16.19
C LEU A 661 4.38 -6.78 -17.27
N ALA A 662 3.18 -6.34 -17.60
CA ALA A 662 2.34 -7.00 -18.60
C ALA A 662 2.76 -6.64 -20.04
N ASN A 663 2.65 -7.62 -20.95
CA ASN A 663 3.02 -7.52 -22.37
C ASN A 663 4.48 -7.07 -22.57
N PHE A 664 5.41 -7.64 -21.79
CA PHE A 664 6.79 -7.13 -21.74
C PHE A 664 7.60 -7.34 -23.04
N ALA A 665 7.16 -8.20 -23.95
CA ALA A 665 7.80 -8.42 -25.25
C ALA A 665 7.92 -7.14 -26.10
N ASP A 666 7.12 -6.11 -25.83
CA ASP A 666 7.17 -4.82 -26.53
C ASP A 666 8.25 -3.86 -25.99
N TYR A 667 8.82 -4.13 -24.81
CA TYR A 667 9.82 -3.29 -24.15
C TYR A 667 11.23 -3.71 -24.58
N THR A 668 11.73 -3.06 -25.64
CA THR A 668 13.01 -3.41 -26.26
C THR A 668 14.16 -2.45 -25.92
N GLY A 669 13.95 -1.45 -25.08
CA GLY A 669 14.95 -0.44 -24.71
C GLY A 669 15.60 -0.69 -23.35
N THR A 670 15.61 0.33 -22.48
CA THR A 670 16.19 0.27 -21.14
C THR A 670 15.12 0.27 -20.05
N LEU A 671 15.18 -0.71 -19.16
CA LEU A 671 14.47 -0.74 -17.88
C LEU A 671 15.43 -0.25 -16.79
N ARG A 672 15.20 0.95 -16.26
CA ARG A 672 16.04 1.54 -15.23
C ARG A 672 15.36 1.45 -13.88
N VAL A 673 16.08 0.98 -12.88
CA VAL A 673 15.63 0.97 -11.48
C VAL A 673 16.52 1.94 -10.70
N ALA A 674 15.91 2.76 -9.85
CA ALA A 674 16.64 3.75 -9.08
C ALA A 674 16.03 3.92 -7.68
N ALA A 675 16.82 4.54 -6.79
CA ALA A 675 16.47 4.79 -5.41
C ALA A 675 16.31 3.48 -4.61
N GLY A 676 15.36 3.34 -3.71
CA GLY A 676 15.22 2.19 -2.81
C GLY A 676 16.09 2.30 -1.57
N SER A 677 15.76 1.45 -0.60
CA SER A 677 16.36 1.45 0.73
C SER A 677 17.01 0.12 1.05
N SER A 678 18.21 0.17 1.64
CA SER A 678 18.95 -1.03 2.04
C SER A 678 18.12 -1.93 2.97
N GLY A 679 18.08 -3.22 2.64
CA GLY A 679 17.31 -4.23 3.38
C GLY A 679 15.89 -4.46 2.85
N HIS A 680 15.43 -3.66 1.89
CA HIS A 680 14.16 -3.86 1.18
C HIS A 680 14.39 -4.38 -0.23
N PHE A 681 13.38 -5.01 -0.83
CA PHE A 681 13.49 -5.55 -2.19
C PHE A 681 12.54 -4.90 -3.19
N LEU A 682 12.94 -4.93 -4.47
CA LEU A 682 12.09 -4.69 -5.61
C LEU A 682 12.07 -5.94 -6.50
N ASN A 683 10.94 -6.63 -6.57
CA ASN A 683 10.76 -7.81 -7.40
C ASN A 683 10.12 -7.43 -8.74
N LEU A 684 10.77 -7.76 -9.85
CA LEU A 684 10.31 -7.50 -11.22
C LEU A 684 9.97 -8.81 -11.92
N ASP A 685 8.72 -8.92 -12.36
CA ASP A 685 8.20 -10.10 -13.06
C ASP A 685 7.44 -9.70 -14.35
N ALA A 686 7.18 -10.64 -15.26
CA ALA A 686 6.59 -10.38 -16.58
C ALA A 686 5.58 -11.43 -17.05
N ALA A 687 4.66 -11.05 -17.96
CA ALA A 687 3.71 -11.94 -18.65
C ALA A 687 3.38 -11.60 -20.11
N SER A 688 2.90 -12.62 -20.84
CA SER A 688 2.65 -12.61 -22.28
C SER A 688 1.22 -12.16 -22.60
N ASP A 689 0.30 -12.26 -21.64
CA ASP A 689 -1.11 -11.92 -21.80
C ASP A 689 -1.54 -10.81 -20.83
N SER A 690 -2.59 -10.07 -21.22
CA SER A 690 -3.26 -9.04 -20.40
C SER A 690 -4.25 -9.60 -19.38
N GLN A 691 -4.28 -10.92 -19.18
CA GLN A 691 -5.26 -11.55 -18.28
C GLN A 691 -4.80 -11.52 -16.82
N MET A 692 -5.76 -11.13 -15.99
CA MET A 692 -5.67 -10.82 -14.57
C MET A 692 -5.04 -11.98 -13.78
N ALA A 693 -4.24 -11.62 -12.78
CA ALA A 693 -3.26 -12.46 -12.08
C ALA A 693 -3.84 -13.60 -11.22
N THR A 694 -4.53 -14.58 -11.81
CA THR A 694 -4.74 -15.87 -11.10
C THR A 694 -3.48 -16.73 -11.07
N ASP A 695 -2.52 -16.44 -11.95
CA ASP A 695 -1.36 -17.28 -12.23
C ASP A 695 -0.04 -16.54 -11.92
N GLY A 696 -0.09 -15.56 -11.01
CA GLY A 696 1.07 -14.75 -10.62
C GLY A 696 2.18 -15.60 -9.99
N ASN A 697 3.08 -16.11 -10.83
CA ASN A 697 4.32 -16.82 -10.51
C ASN A 697 5.38 -15.92 -9.83
N MET A 698 4.96 -14.83 -9.20
CA MET A 698 5.84 -14.04 -8.33
C MET A 698 6.33 -14.99 -7.26
N TYR A 699 7.65 -15.15 -7.15
CA TYR A 699 8.27 -15.95 -6.09
C TYR A 699 7.62 -15.61 -4.76
N GLN A 700 6.77 -16.53 -4.29
CA GLN A 700 5.86 -16.27 -3.19
C GLN A 700 6.70 -16.27 -1.92
N PHE A 701 7.14 -15.09 -1.50
CA PHE A 701 7.71 -14.92 -0.17
C PHE A 701 6.62 -15.27 0.85
N ASP A 702 7.01 -16.15 1.76
CA ASP A 702 6.24 -16.64 2.90
C ASP A 702 5.16 -15.65 3.39
N ALA A 703 3.92 -16.13 3.43
CA ALA A 703 2.76 -15.42 3.96
C ALA A 703 2.91 -14.95 5.43
N SER A 704 3.94 -15.37 6.16
CA SER A 704 4.20 -15.06 7.57
C SER A 704 4.80 -13.68 7.84
N GLY A 705 5.26 -12.95 6.81
CA GLY A 705 5.85 -11.62 7.00
C GLY A 705 7.16 -11.63 7.81
N SER A 706 7.82 -12.78 7.93
CA SER A 706 9.18 -12.85 8.43
C SER A 706 10.12 -12.33 7.35
N SER A 707 10.71 -11.15 7.60
CA SER A 707 11.83 -10.61 6.84
C SER A 707 12.98 -11.61 6.85
N SER A 708 13.02 -12.48 5.85
CA SER A 708 14.17 -13.30 5.56
C SER A 708 14.79 -12.72 4.31
N GLY A 709 15.83 -11.90 4.48
CA GLY A 709 16.77 -11.52 3.41
C GLY A 709 17.58 -12.73 2.96
N ASP A 710 16.90 -13.86 2.78
CA ASP A 710 17.45 -15.17 2.55
C ASP A 710 16.65 -15.77 1.41
N VAL A 711 17.26 -15.75 0.24
CA VAL A 711 16.75 -16.18 -1.07
C VAL A 711 16.54 -17.71 -1.10
N ARG A 712 16.42 -18.38 0.05
CA ARG A 712 16.33 -19.85 0.17
C ARG A 712 15.01 -20.44 -0.30
N GLY A 713 13.99 -19.63 -0.57
CA GLY A 713 12.64 -20.07 -0.96
C GLY A 713 12.23 -19.73 -2.40
N ILE A 714 13.15 -19.79 -3.36
CA ILE A 714 12.79 -19.66 -4.78
C ILE A 714 12.00 -20.92 -5.19
N ARG A 715 10.66 -20.82 -5.25
CA ARG A 715 9.82 -21.87 -5.83
C ARG A 715 9.55 -21.62 -7.31
N ASP A 716 9.93 -22.56 -8.16
CA ASP A 716 9.45 -22.65 -9.55
C ASP A 716 7.99 -23.16 -9.55
N VAL A 717 7.08 -22.40 -10.18
CA VAL A 717 5.63 -22.70 -10.24
C VAL A 717 5.21 -23.00 -11.68
N ALA A 718 6.10 -23.63 -12.48
CA ALA A 718 5.89 -23.95 -13.90
C ALA A 718 4.67 -24.85 -14.18
N GLY A 719 3.47 -24.26 -14.15
CA GLY A 719 2.23 -24.76 -14.73
C GLY A 719 1.73 -23.92 -15.91
N THR A 720 2.37 -22.77 -16.20
CA THR A 720 1.98 -21.79 -17.23
C THR A 720 3.18 -21.35 -18.08
N PRO A 721 2.98 -20.82 -19.31
CA PRO A 721 4.08 -20.32 -20.14
C PRO A 721 4.84 -19.23 -19.38
N VAL A 722 6.12 -19.47 -19.08
CA VAL A 722 6.93 -18.52 -18.32
C VAL A 722 7.34 -17.36 -19.21
N VAL A 723 7.23 -16.14 -18.70
CA VAL A 723 7.45 -14.91 -19.47
C VAL A 723 8.50 -14.07 -18.76
N ARG A 724 9.35 -13.45 -19.58
CA ARG A 724 10.68 -12.99 -19.17
C ARG A 724 10.88 -11.53 -19.55
N LEU A 725 11.78 -10.86 -18.83
CA LEU A 725 12.16 -9.49 -19.17
C LEU A 725 13.07 -9.47 -20.42
N MET A 726 12.50 -9.04 -21.56
CA MET A 726 13.13 -8.86 -22.88
C MET A 726 13.78 -7.48 -23.13
N ALA A 727 14.10 -6.69 -22.09
CA ALA A 727 14.72 -5.38 -22.29
C ALA A 727 16.18 -5.54 -22.73
N ASN A 728 16.65 -4.72 -23.66
CA ASN A 728 18.06 -4.72 -24.06
C ASN A 728 18.99 -4.39 -22.89
N SER A 729 18.52 -3.58 -21.94
CA SER A 729 19.26 -3.29 -20.71
C SER A 729 18.34 -3.18 -19.51
N ILE A 730 18.74 -3.82 -18.41
CA ILE A 730 18.17 -3.64 -17.07
C ILE A 730 19.26 -2.99 -16.22
N ASP A 731 19.03 -1.75 -15.80
CA ASP A 731 20.04 -0.91 -15.13
C ASP A 731 19.53 -0.44 -13.77
N ALA A 732 20.01 -1.11 -12.72
CA ALA A 732 19.79 -0.81 -11.32
C ALA A 732 21.03 -0.24 -10.62
N SER A 733 22.01 0.28 -11.37
CA SER A 733 23.28 0.81 -10.82
C SER A 733 23.12 1.92 -9.76
N ASN A 734 21.96 2.58 -9.72
CA ASN A 734 21.62 3.59 -8.72
C ASN A 734 20.53 3.13 -7.74
N PHE A 735 20.33 1.82 -7.61
CA PHE A 735 19.40 1.20 -6.66
C PHE A 735 20.16 0.76 -5.40
N SER A 736 19.58 0.97 -4.22
CA SER A 736 20.22 0.58 -2.94
C SER A 736 19.49 -0.52 -2.16
N GLY A 737 18.31 -0.94 -2.64
CA GLY A 737 17.64 -2.15 -2.20
C GLY A 737 18.11 -3.38 -2.99
N ASN A 738 17.46 -4.52 -2.75
CA ASN A 738 17.71 -5.80 -3.41
C ASN A 738 16.81 -5.95 -4.64
N LEU A 739 17.35 -5.98 -5.85
CA LEU A 739 16.60 -6.21 -7.07
C LEU A 739 16.45 -7.71 -7.31
N ILE A 740 15.24 -8.16 -7.64
CA ILE A 740 15.00 -9.51 -8.16
C ILE A 740 14.42 -9.36 -9.55
N ALA A 741 15.06 -9.96 -10.56
CA ALA A 741 14.63 -9.84 -11.95
C ALA A 741 14.77 -11.15 -12.72
N ARG A 742 13.65 -11.63 -13.30
CA ARG A 742 13.65 -12.78 -14.21
C ARG A 742 13.76 -12.32 -15.66
N VAL A 743 14.86 -12.67 -16.31
CA VAL A 743 15.26 -12.07 -17.59
C VAL A 743 15.22 -13.06 -18.74
N GLY A 744 15.02 -12.53 -19.95
CA GLY A 744 14.85 -13.30 -21.18
C GLY A 744 16.11 -13.38 -22.01
N ASN A 745 16.13 -14.29 -22.98
CA ASN A 745 17.23 -14.46 -23.92
C ASN A 745 17.16 -13.39 -25.02
N VAL A 746 17.79 -12.24 -24.78
CA VAL A 746 17.92 -11.13 -25.74
C VAL A 746 19.39 -11.02 -26.13
N ASP A 747 19.72 -11.20 -27.41
CA ASP A 747 21.10 -11.11 -27.89
C ASP A 747 21.78 -9.79 -27.43
N GLY A 748 22.78 -9.89 -26.54
CA GLY A 748 23.54 -8.75 -26.05
C GLY A 748 22.91 -7.98 -24.89
N GLN A 749 22.05 -8.63 -24.10
CA GLN A 749 21.39 -8.05 -22.94
C GLN A 749 22.40 -7.52 -21.90
N GLN A 750 22.12 -6.34 -21.35
CA GLN A 750 22.98 -5.68 -20.37
C GLN A 750 22.28 -5.60 -19.01
N LEU A 751 22.71 -6.42 -18.04
CA LEU A 751 22.20 -6.42 -16.67
C LEU A 751 23.19 -5.72 -15.74
N ARG A 752 22.70 -4.76 -14.94
CA ARG A 752 23.52 -4.03 -13.96
C ARG A 752 22.75 -3.92 -12.66
N GLY A 753 23.24 -4.56 -11.61
CA GLY A 753 22.77 -4.39 -10.25
C GLY A 753 23.36 -3.13 -9.61
N GLY A 754 22.86 -2.85 -8.40
CA GLY A 754 23.11 -1.68 -7.61
C GLY A 754 24.05 -1.96 -6.43
N SER A 755 23.62 -1.50 -5.25
CA SER A 755 24.39 -1.65 -3.99
C SER A 755 23.75 -2.61 -2.97
N GLY A 756 22.61 -3.21 -3.33
CA GLY A 756 21.95 -4.24 -2.53
C GLY A 756 22.40 -5.64 -2.93
N ASN A 757 21.70 -6.65 -2.42
CA ASN A 757 21.93 -8.04 -2.79
C ASN A 757 20.99 -8.40 -3.93
N ASP A 758 21.46 -8.26 -5.17
CA ASP A 758 20.65 -8.41 -6.36
C ASP A 758 20.60 -9.86 -6.84
N THR A 759 19.49 -10.26 -7.46
CA THR A 759 19.26 -11.60 -7.99
C THR A 759 18.79 -11.52 -9.44
N PHE A 760 19.60 -12.04 -10.35
CA PHE A 760 19.25 -12.19 -11.76
C PHE A 760 18.93 -13.64 -12.06
N ILE A 761 17.75 -13.89 -12.63
CA ILE A 761 17.25 -15.23 -12.89
C ILE A 761 17.18 -15.46 -14.40
N LEU A 762 17.95 -16.41 -14.88
CA LEU A 762 17.97 -16.86 -16.27
C LEU A 762 17.12 -18.11 -16.41
N ASP A 763 16.08 -18.06 -17.23
CA ASP A 763 15.07 -19.12 -17.33
C ASP A 763 14.76 -19.53 -18.79
N ALA A 764 14.30 -20.76 -18.96
CA ALA A 764 13.89 -21.46 -20.17
C ALA A 764 15.02 -21.65 -21.20
N LEU A 765 15.88 -22.61 -20.85
CA LEU A 765 17.02 -23.09 -21.63
C LEU A 765 16.59 -24.09 -22.70
N GLU A 766 15.79 -23.68 -23.68
CA GLU A 766 15.64 -24.49 -24.90
C GLU A 766 16.99 -24.70 -25.63
N ASN A 767 18.01 -23.90 -25.28
CA ASN A 767 19.39 -24.04 -25.72
C ASN A 767 20.30 -24.41 -24.53
N ARG A 768 21.21 -25.38 -24.73
CA ARG A 768 22.12 -25.99 -23.74
C ARG A 768 23.21 -25.05 -23.19
N SER A 769 23.06 -23.73 -23.32
CA SER A 769 24.06 -22.69 -23.01
C SER A 769 23.62 -21.69 -21.92
N ALA A 770 22.73 -22.09 -21.01
CA ALA A 770 22.27 -21.26 -19.88
C ALA A 770 21.59 -19.92 -20.26
N GLY A 771 21.21 -19.75 -21.54
CA GLY A 771 20.50 -18.55 -22.00
C GLY A 771 21.40 -17.32 -22.09
N LEU A 772 22.69 -17.48 -21.77
CA LEU A 772 23.74 -16.51 -22.01
C LEU A 772 24.29 -16.70 -23.42
N ASP A 773 24.40 -15.62 -24.15
CA ASP A 773 25.30 -15.52 -25.29
C ASP A 773 26.59 -14.77 -24.92
N VAL A 774 27.58 -14.78 -25.81
CA VAL A 774 28.87 -14.10 -25.58
C VAL A 774 28.80 -12.57 -25.66
N ALA A 775 27.66 -12.02 -26.08
CA ALA A 775 27.39 -10.59 -26.19
C ALA A 775 26.67 -10.03 -24.96
N ASP A 776 25.99 -10.88 -24.19
CA ASP A 776 25.36 -10.53 -22.91
C ASP A 776 26.42 -10.07 -21.91
N ALA A 777 26.05 -9.14 -21.02
CA ALA A 777 26.90 -8.68 -19.94
C ALA A 777 26.10 -8.54 -18.65
N ILE A 778 26.62 -9.14 -17.58
CA ILE A 778 26.02 -9.12 -16.24
C ILE A 778 27.03 -8.49 -15.28
N ASN A 779 26.57 -7.49 -14.54
CA ASN A 779 27.30 -6.87 -13.45
C ASN A 779 26.39 -6.87 -12.22
N GLY A 780 26.69 -7.65 -11.18
CA GLY A 780 25.89 -7.66 -9.95
C GLY A 780 25.94 -6.33 -9.18
N GLY A 781 27.03 -5.58 -9.34
CA GLY A 781 27.20 -4.29 -8.68
C GLY A 781 28.10 -4.46 -7.47
N SER A 782 27.70 -3.91 -6.33
CA SER A 782 28.34 -4.15 -5.04
C SER A 782 27.32 -4.74 -4.10
N GLY A 783 27.64 -5.82 -3.39
CA GLY A 783 26.62 -6.47 -2.57
C GLY A 783 26.99 -7.93 -2.37
N PHE A 784 25.99 -8.75 -2.05
CA PHE A 784 26.08 -10.20 -2.24
C PHE A 784 25.10 -10.58 -3.35
N ASP A 785 25.60 -10.67 -4.58
CA ASP A 785 24.75 -10.79 -5.76
C ASP A 785 24.67 -12.24 -6.27
N THR A 786 23.48 -12.64 -6.73
CA THR A 786 23.18 -14.02 -7.11
C THR A 786 22.76 -14.12 -8.57
N LEU A 787 23.39 -15.03 -9.31
CA LEU A 787 22.96 -15.47 -10.63
C LEU A 787 22.25 -16.81 -10.50
N VAL A 788 20.95 -16.84 -10.79
CA VAL A 788 20.14 -18.07 -10.78
C VAL A 788 20.04 -18.60 -12.20
N ILE A 789 20.35 -19.88 -12.38
CA ILE A 789 20.24 -20.60 -13.64
C ILE A 789 19.13 -21.63 -13.49
N ASP A 790 18.00 -21.37 -14.15
CA ASP A 790 16.80 -22.20 -14.11
C ASP A 790 16.72 -23.11 -15.36
N GLY A 791 16.84 -24.42 -15.14
CA GLY A 791 16.80 -25.46 -16.17
C GLY A 791 15.42 -26.09 -16.34
N HIS A 792 14.65 -25.65 -17.35
CA HIS A 792 13.41 -26.30 -17.80
C HIS A 792 13.47 -26.70 -19.28
N PHE A 793 13.28 -28.00 -19.60
CA PHE A 793 13.20 -28.51 -20.97
C PHE A 793 11.80 -29.06 -21.26
N ALA A 794 11.02 -28.33 -22.05
CA ALA A 794 9.61 -28.67 -22.29
C ALA A 794 9.38 -29.91 -23.17
N ASN A 795 10.36 -30.38 -23.98
CA ASN A 795 10.13 -31.40 -25.02
C ASN A 795 11.37 -32.21 -25.46
N ASP A 796 12.27 -32.64 -24.55
CA ASP A 796 13.42 -33.44 -24.98
C ASP A 796 13.17 -34.95 -24.85
N ASN A 797 13.59 -35.75 -25.83
CA ASN A 797 13.61 -37.23 -25.72
C ASN A 797 15.03 -37.74 -25.41
N ASP A 798 16.02 -36.84 -25.28
CA ASP A 798 17.38 -37.18 -24.85
C ASP A 798 17.40 -37.44 -23.34
N ALA A 799 18.03 -38.55 -22.95
CA ALA A 799 18.05 -39.02 -21.56
C ALA A 799 18.85 -38.12 -20.59
N GLN A 800 19.60 -37.11 -21.08
CA GLN A 800 20.34 -36.13 -20.27
C GLN A 800 20.54 -34.82 -21.05
N SER A 801 20.02 -33.71 -20.52
CA SER A 801 20.28 -32.36 -21.06
C SER A 801 21.28 -31.63 -20.16
N PHE A 802 22.50 -31.40 -20.67
CA PHE A 802 23.54 -30.65 -19.96
C PHE A 802 23.41 -29.15 -20.21
N ILE A 803 23.38 -28.35 -19.15
CA ILE A 803 23.52 -26.90 -19.22
C ILE A 803 25.01 -26.58 -19.05
N ASN A 804 25.66 -26.12 -20.12
CA ASN A 804 27.09 -25.82 -20.12
C ASN A 804 27.33 -24.33 -19.87
N LEU A 805 27.98 -24.02 -18.75
CA LEU A 805 28.44 -22.70 -18.37
C LEU A 805 29.97 -22.69 -18.44
N ASN A 806 30.50 -22.21 -19.56
CA ASN A 806 31.93 -22.18 -19.80
C ASN A 806 32.49 -20.76 -19.69
N SER A 807 33.83 -20.66 -19.62
CA SER A 807 34.55 -19.39 -19.51
C SER A 807 34.22 -18.36 -20.61
N SER A 808 33.78 -18.79 -21.80
CA SER A 808 33.41 -17.85 -22.86
C SER A 808 32.03 -17.21 -22.65
N LEU A 809 31.09 -17.94 -22.04
CA LEU A 809 29.76 -17.43 -21.69
C LEU A 809 29.82 -16.56 -20.42
N LEU A 810 30.71 -16.89 -19.50
CA LEU A 810 30.89 -16.16 -18.24
C LEU A 810 31.89 -15.01 -18.35
N ALA A 811 32.51 -14.78 -19.52
CA ALA A 811 33.54 -13.77 -19.72
C ALA A 811 33.08 -12.32 -19.45
N ASN A 812 31.78 -12.05 -19.58
CA ASN A 812 31.16 -10.75 -19.35
C ASN A 812 30.31 -10.72 -18.07
N VAL A 813 30.46 -11.71 -17.19
CA VAL A 813 29.83 -11.78 -15.87
C VAL A 813 30.81 -11.24 -14.84
N SER A 814 30.34 -10.32 -13.99
CA SER A 814 31.14 -9.67 -12.95
C SER A 814 30.29 -9.26 -11.77
N GLY A 815 30.89 -9.07 -10.60
CA GLY A 815 30.19 -8.70 -9.36
C GLY A 815 29.13 -9.71 -8.93
N ILE A 816 29.22 -10.98 -9.33
CA ILE A 816 28.32 -12.05 -8.89
C ILE A 816 29.06 -12.87 -7.83
N ASP A 817 28.45 -13.09 -6.67
CA ASP A 817 29.06 -13.82 -5.55
C ASP A 817 28.54 -15.25 -5.43
N ALA A 818 27.32 -15.50 -5.91
CA ALA A 818 26.69 -16.81 -5.90
C ALA A 818 26.11 -17.20 -7.26
N ILE A 819 26.32 -18.45 -7.65
CA ILE A 819 25.58 -19.10 -8.74
C ILE A 819 24.64 -20.12 -8.09
N ARG A 820 23.33 -19.96 -8.31
CA ARG A 820 22.33 -20.94 -7.89
C ARG A 820 21.84 -21.71 -9.09
N LEU A 821 21.89 -23.03 -9.01
CA LEU A 821 21.41 -23.94 -10.04
C LEU A 821 20.04 -24.45 -9.58
N VAL A 822 18.99 -24.18 -10.36
CA VAL A 822 17.61 -24.56 -10.02
C VAL A 822 17.06 -25.38 -11.18
N GLY A 823 16.57 -26.58 -10.96
CA GLY A 823 16.09 -27.45 -12.04
C GLY A 823 14.77 -28.14 -11.70
N ASN A 824 13.84 -28.18 -12.66
CA ASN A 824 12.55 -28.83 -12.51
C ASN A 824 12.54 -30.21 -13.21
N HIS A 825 12.01 -31.21 -12.51
CA HIS A 825 11.77 -32.54 -13.06
C HIS A 825 10.71 -32.48 -14.19
N GLY A 826 11.18 -32.62 -15.43
CA GLY A 826 10.30 -32.95 -16.55
C GLY A 826 9.79 -34.39 -16.40
N TYR A 827 8.73 -34.63 -15.63
CA TYR A 827 7.96 -35.87 -15.74
C TYR A 827 6.96 -35.75 -16.88
N ASP A 828 7.27 -36.34 -18.03
CA ASP A 828 6.32 -36.42 -19.12
C ASP A 828 5.23 -37.43 -18.79
N ARG A 829 4.07 -36.93 -18.32
CA ARG A 829 2.87 -37.73 -18.02
C ARG A 829 2.36 -38.53 -19.21
N ALA A 830 2.70 -38.16 -20.45
CA ALA A 830 2.27 -38.86 -21.66
C ALA A 830 3.17 -40.07 -22.01
N THR A 831 4.46 -40.02 -21.68
CA THR A 831 5.42 -41.11 -21.97
C THR A 831 5.83 -41.91 -20.73
N GLY A 832 5.65 -41.38 -19.52
CA GLY A 832 6.14 -41.98 -18.28
C GLY A 832 7.67 -41.90 -18.14
N THR A 833 8.30 -40.98 -18.87
CA THR A 833 9.76 -40.80 -18.90
C THR A 833 10.13 -39.64 -17.97
N THR A 834 11.12 -39.86 -17.12
CA THR A 834 11.76 -38.81 -16.33
C THR A 834 12.91 -38.23 -17.13
N TYR A 835 12.97 -36.90 -17.24
CA TYR A 835 14.13 -36.18 -17.76
C TYR A 835 14.90 -35.55 -16.60
N THR A 836 16.21 -35.79 -16.54
CA THR A 836 17.12 -35.15 -15.58
C THR A 836 17.95 -34.07 -16.26
N THR A 837 18.15 -32.95 -15.59
CA THR A 837 18.92 -31.81 -16.09
C THR A 837 20.25 -31.76 -15.35
N ALA A 838 21.37 -32.01 -16.03
CA ALA A 838 22.68 -31.96 -15.40
C ALA A 838 23.36 -30.61 -15.68
N TYR A 839 24.13 -30.10 -14.72
CA TYR A 839 24.87 -28.85 -14.88
C TYR A 839 26.35 -29.12 -15.12
N SER A 840 26.97 -28.37 -16.03
CA SER A 840 28.41 -28.43 -16.27
C SER A 840 28.99 -27.03 -16.20
N LEU A 841 29.75 -26.76 -15.15
CA LEU A 841 30.32 -25.46 -14.83
C LEU A 841 31.84 -25.51 -15.03
N THR A 842 32.40 -24.64 -15.87
CA THR A 842 33.86 -24.46 -15.96
C THR A 842 34.26 -23.19 -15.25
N LEU A 843 35.00 -23.34 -14.14
CA LEU A 843 35.50 -22.23 -13.35
C LEU A 843 36.89 -21.82 -13.85
N ASP A 844 37.08 -20.51 -14.01
CA ASP A 844 38.38 -19.92 -14.29
C ASP A 844 38.68 -18.74 -13.36
N ASN A 845 39.92 -18.25 -13.42
CA ASN A 845 40.33 -17.16 -12.54
C ASN A 845 39.60 -15.85 -12.84
N ALA A 846 39.24 -15.59 -14.10
CA ALA A 846 38.60 -14.32 -14.46
C ALA A 846 37.21 -14.21 -13.81
N LEU A 847 36.45 -15.31 -13.79
CA LEU A 847 35.16 -15.38 -13.11
C LEU A 847 35.28 -15.21 -11.60
N VAL A 848 36.21 -15.95 -10.97
CA VAL A 848 36.39 -15.90 -9.50
C VAL A 848 36.95 -14.54 -9.06
N ASP A 849 37.88 -13.95 -9.82
CA ASP A 849 38.44 -12.62 -9.56
C ASP A 849 37.42 -11.50 -9.77
N ALA A 850 36.37 -11.76 -10.56
CA ALA A 850 35.29 -10.82 -10.79
C ALA A 850 34.23 -10.84 -9.67
N THR A 851 34.33 -11.75 -8.70
CA THR A 851 33.46 -11.77 -7.50
C THR A 851 33.91 -10.75 -6.46
N ASP A 852 32.99 -10.22 -5.67
CA ASP A 852 33.32 -9.31 -4.55
C ASP A 852 33.67 -10.10 -3.26
N ASN A 853 33.46 -11.42 -3.27
CA ASN A 853 33.65 -12.34 -2.15
C ASN A 853 35.08 -12.91 -2.01
N GLY A 854 36.09 -12.04 -2.10
CA GLY A 854 37.47 -12.35 -1.68
C GLY A 854 38.07 -13.59 -2.36
N ASN A 855 37.99 -13.63 -3.70
CA ASN A 855 38.46 -14.71 -4.57
C ASN A 855 37.72 -16.05 -4.37
N ARG A 856 36.43 -16.00 -4.02
CA ARG A 856 35.57 -17.18 -3.92
C ARG A 856 34.19 -16.96 -4.49
N ILE A 857 33.72 -17.94 -5.23
CA ILE A 857 32.33 -18.02 -5.69
C ILE A 857 31.56 -19.09 -4.89
N LEU A 858 30.34 -18.78 -4.49
CA LEU A 858 29.41 -19.77 -3.92
C LEU A 858 28.63 -20.43 -5.06
N ILE A 859 28.53 -21.75 -5.05
CA ILE A 859 27.70 -22.53 -5.97
C ILE A 859 26.73 -23.32 -5.11
N VAL A 860 25.45 -23.12 -5.35
CA VAL A 860 24.36 -23.81 -4.65
C VAL A 860 23.62 -24.64 -5.68
N ASN A 861 23.61 -25.95 -5.51
CA ASN A 861 22.64 -26.81 -6.16
C ASN A 861 21.36 -26.72 -5.32
N ASP A 862 20.23 -26.33 -5.92
CA ASP A 862 18.93 -26.34 -5.24
C ASP A 862 17.84 -27.03 -6.08
N SER A 863 17.34 -28.15 -5.59
CA SER A 863 16.31 -29.00 -6.18
C SER A 863 14.90 -28.54 -5.80
N GLY A 864 14.72 -27.25 -5.49
CA GLY A 864 13.41 -26.63 -5.36
C GLY A 864 12.54 -27.17 -4.22
N HIS A 865 13.09 -28.00 -3.34
CA HIS A 865 12.31 -28.67 -2.29
C HIS A 865 13.00 -28.70 -0.91
N ASP A 866 13.53 -27.57 -0.42
CA ASP A 866 13.36 -27.29 1.02
C ASP A 866 13.48 -25.82 1.41
N LEU A 867 12.37 -25.28 1.92
CA LEU A 867 12.29 -24.60 3.23
C LEU A 867 10.93 -23.93 3.32
N LEU A 868 9.92 -24.71 3.73
CA LEU A 868 8.84 -24.32 4.63
C LEU A 868 7.93 -25.53 4.78
N ALA A 869 8.23 -26.36 5.77
CA ALA A 869 7.28 -27.31 6.32
C ALA A 869 5.97 -26.59 6.71
N SER A 870 5.00 -26.49 5.80
CA SER A 870 3.60 -26.91 6.01
C SER A 870 2.69 -26.47 4.85
N VAL A 871 1.83 -27.41 4.46
CA VAL A 871 0.56 -27.25 3.74
C VAL A 871 0.62 -27.10 2.22
N ASP A 872 1.29 -28.01 1.51
CA ASP A 872 0.62 -28.61 0.35
C ASP A 872 0.23 -30.05 0.68
N THR A 873 -1.04 -30.25 1.01
CA THR A 873 -1.61 -31.58 1.29
C THR A 873 -1.96 -32.36 0.01
N ASN A 874 -1.65 -31.83 -1.18
CA ASN A 874 -1.95 -32.50 -2.44
C ASN A 874 -0.75 -33.19 -3.09
N ASP A 875 0.47 -33.05 -2.56
CA ASP A 875 1.63 -33.79 -3.06
C ASP A 875 2.03 -34.98 -2.18
N THR A 876 1.05 -35.66 -1.60
CA THR A 876 1.28 -36.90 -0.86
C THR A 876 1.28 -38.14 -1.78
N GLY A 877 1.68 -37.98 -3.06
CA GLY A 877 1.34 -38.94 -4.12
C GLY A 877 2.50 -39.58 -4.89
N LEU A 878 3.67 -38.95 -4.97
CA LEU A 878 4.77 -39.41 -5.84
C LEU A 878 6.15 -39.34 -5.21
N ASP A 879 6.25 -39.06 -3.91
CA ASP A 879 7.52 -38.97 -3.24
C ASP A 879 8.04 -40.36 -2.85
N GLY A 880 9.11 -40.78 -3.54
CA GLY A 880 9.81 -42.03 -3.23
C GLY A 880 10.74 -42.59 -4.31
N SER A 881 10.91 -42.01 -5.50
CA SER A 881 11.81 -42.66 -6.50
C SER A 881 12.21 -41.85 -7.75
N VAL A 882 12.80 -40.65 -7.67
CA VAL A 882 13.45 -40.10 -8.88
C VAL A 882 14.65 -39.22 -8.58
N GLU A 883 15.81 -39.69 -9.06
CA GLU A 883 17.16 -39.17 -8.86
C GLU A 883 17.32 -37.69 -9.24
N GLU A 884 18.07 -36.99 -8.39
CA GLU A 884 18.34 -35.55 -8.40
C GLU A 884 19.44 -35.17 -9.43
N ASN A 885 19.59 -33.87 -9.70
CA ASN A 885 20.44 -33.34 -10.76
C ASN A 885 21.93 -33.33 -10.36
N GLY A 886 22.77 -34.13 -11.01
CA GLY A 886 24.23 -34.09 -10.83
C GLY A 886 24.89 -32.85 -11.47
N VAL A 887 25.87 -32.27 -10.76
CA VAL A 887 26.65 -31.10 -11.17
C VAL A 887 28.11 -31.52 -11.43
N THR A 888 28.60 -31.24 -12.63
CA THR A 888 30.03 -31.33 -12.96
C THR A 888 30.68 -29.95 -12.82
N ILE A 889 31.63 -29.80 -11.89
CA ILE A 889 32.44 -28.59 -11.74
C ILE A 889 33.86 -28.86 -12.23
N ASN A 890 34.23 -28.22 -13.34
CA ASN A 890 35.59 -28.21 -13.86
C ASN A 890 36.39 -27.03 -13.29
N ALA A 891 37.19 -27.29 -12.27
CA ALA A 891 38.05 -26.34 -11.58
C ALA A 891 39.54 -26.46 -11.96
N ARG A 892 39.86 -27.18 -13.05
CA ARG A 892 41.24 -27.52 -13.42
C ARG A 892 42.13 -26.32 -13.73
N ASN A 893 41.54 -25.21 -14.17
CA ASN A 893 42.25 -23.98 -14.57
C ASN A 893 42.27 -22.90 -13.49
N LEU A 894 41.69 -23.17 -12.30
CA LEU A 894 41.78 -22.26 -11.17
C LEU A 894 43.23 -22.20 -10.66
N SER A 895 43.67 -20.99 -10.31
CA SER A 895 44.90 -20.80 -9.57
C SER A 895 44.67 -21.18 -8.11
N GLY A 896 45.72 -21.63 -7.42
CA GLY A 896 45.59 -22.01 -6.01
C GLY A 896 45.26 -20.86 -5.03
N ASP A 897 45.11 -19.62 -5.51
CA ASP A 897 44.61 -18.48 -4.72
C ASP A 897 43.09 -18.29 -4.85
N ASN A 898 42.45 -18.96 -5.83
CA ASN A 898 41.03 -18.87 -6.11
C ASN A 898 40.33 -20.17 -5.70
N ALA A 899 39.17 -20.05 -5.06
CA ALA A 899 38.41 -21.20 -4.59
C ALA A 899 36.92 -21.06 -4.89
N PHE A 900 36.17 -22.11 -4.63
CA PHE A 900 34.72 -22.09 -4.65
C PHE A 900 34.18 -22.81 -3.41
N ASN A 901 32.99 -22.41 -3.00
CA ASN A 901 32.18 -23.17 -2.07
C ASN A 901 31.09 -23.86 -2.88
N TYR A 902 30.93 -25.16 -2.71
CA TYR A 902 29.84 -25.93 -3.27
C TYR A 902 28.99 -26.47 -2.13
N ASP A 903 27.71 -26.18 -2.21
CA ASP A 903 26.66 -26.66 -1.32
C ASP A 903 25.76 -27.57 -2.17
N GLY A 904 25.96 -28.88 -2.05
CA GLY A 904 25.17 -29.93 -2.70
C GLY A 904 23.83 -30.15 -1.99
N GLU A 905 22.97 -30.97 -2.59
CA GLU A 905 21.60 -31.21 -2.09
C GLU A 905 21.58 -32.14 -0.87
N GLU A 906 20.73 -31.86 0.13
CA GLU A 906 20.48 -32.77 1.25
C GLU A 906 19.19 -33.61 0.99
N GLY A 907 19.22 -34.53 0.02
CA GLY A 907 18.04 -35.23 -0.52
C GLY A 907 18.05 -36.78 -0.49
N TYR A 908 16.91 -37.40 -0.84
CA TYR A 908 16.68 -38.86 -0.78
C TYR A 908 17.10 -39.53 -2.10
N GLY A 909 18.37 -39.43 -2.48
CA GLY A 909 18.93 -40.12 -3.65
C GLY A 909 20.19 -39.43 -4.17
N GLY A 910 21.33 -40.14 -4.15
CA GLY A 910 22.64 -39.58 -4.52
C GLY A 910 22.69 -39.01 -5.94
N SER A 911 22.60 -37.68 -6.05
CA SER A 911 23.09 -36.96 -7.23
C SER A 911 24.54 -37.33 -7.47
N LEU A 912 24.93 -37.53 -8.73
CA LEU A 912 26.32 -37.75 -9.10
C LEU A 912 26.98 -36.40 -9.37
N ASP A 913 27.55 -35.80 -8.33
CA ASP A 913 28.37 -34.60 -8.48
C ASP A 913 29.81 -34.97 -8.83
N VAL A 914 30.41 -34.21 -9.73
CA VAL A 914 31.76 -34.50 -10.24
C VAL A 914 32.63 -33.24 -10.16
N PHE A 915 33.66 -33.28 -9.31
CA PHE A 915 34.57 -32.17 -9.09
C PHE A 915 35.93 -32.45 -9.74
N GLN A 916 36.33 -31.66 -10.72
CA GLN A 916 37.55 -31.90 -11.50
C GLN A 916 38.65 -30.91 -11.15
N PHE A 917 39.81 -31.42 -10.72
CA PHE A 917 40.96 -30.63 -10.30
C PHE A 917 42.25 -30.98 -11.04
N SER A 918 43.16 -30.00 -11.13
CA SER A 918 44.57 -30.28 -11.40
C SER A 918 45.38 -30.10 -10.11
N ASP A 919 46.62 -30.60 -10.08
CA ASP A 919 47.56 -30.40 -8.97
C ASP A 919 47.68 -28.92 -8.53
N ALA A 920 47.63 -28.00 -9.50
CA ALA A 920 47.78 -26.58 -9.21
C ALA A 920 46.54 -25.94 -8.57
N SER A 921 45.35 -26.54 -8.77
CA SER A 921 44.08 -25.96 -8.31
C SER A 921 43.63 -26.48 -6.95
N LEU A 922 43.88 -27.75 -6.61
CA LEU A 922 43.47 -28.32 -5.32
C LEU A 922 44.48 -27.99 -4.19
N ARG A 923 44.17 -26.99 -3.35
CA ARG A 923 45.07 -26.52 -2.26
C ARG A 923 44.39 -26.30 -0.90
N GLY A 924 43.36 -27.10 -0.59
CA GLY A 924 42.66 -27.05 0.70
C GLY A 924 41.78 -25.82 0.94
N GLN A 925 41.62 -24.94 -0.07
CA GLN A 925 40.80 -23.73 0.03
C GLN A 925 39.35 -23.92 -0.45
N HIS A 926 39.10 -24.94 -1.27
CA HIS A 926 37.76 -25.30 -1.72
C HIS A 926 36.96 -25.85 -0.55
N ARG A 927 35.68 -25.47 -0.49
CA ARG A 927 34.72 -26.07 0.43
C ARG A 927 33.71 -26.81 -0.41
N ILE A 928 33.64 -28.12 -0.28
CA ILE A 928 32.73 -28.95 -1.07
C ILE A 928 31.94 -29.78 -0.10
N ASP A 929 30.64 -29.72 -0.25
CA ASP A 929 29.70 -30.65 0.35
C ASP A 929 28.93 -31.29 -0.82
N GLY A 930 29.18 -32.58 -1.09
CA GLY A 930 28.48 -33.31 -2.17
C GLY A 930 26.98 -33.51 -1.91
N GLY A 931 26.55 -33.37 -0.65
CA GLY A 931 25.14 -33.52 -0.27
C GLY A 931 24.77 -34.98 0.01
N ASP A 932 24.63 -35.34 1.29
CA ASP A 932 23.98 -36.58 1.75
C ASP A 932 23.53 -36.39 3.21
N SER A 933 22.24 -36.56 3.49
CA SER A 933 21.67 -36.41 4.83
C SER A 933 21.12 -37.70 5.42
N ASP A 934 21.23 -38.84 4.71
CA ASP A 934 20.63 -40.10 5.16
C ASP A 934 21.47 -40.79 6.26
N LEU A 935 21.10 -40.50 7.51
CA LEU A 935 21.59 -41.17 8.73
C LEU A 935 21.18 -42.66 8.83
N SER A 936 20.57 -43.26 7.80
CA SER A 936 20.11 -44.65 7.79
C SER A 936 20.92 -45.56 6.86
N ASN A 937 22.09 -45.96 7.38
CA ASN A 937 22.76 -47.24 7.12
C ASN A 937 22.69 -47.80 5.68
N ASN A 938 23.33 -47.13 4.72
CA ASN A 938 23.65 -47.80 3.46
C ASN A 938 24.92 -47.24 2.82
N ALA A 939 26.05 -47.91 3.09
CA ALA A 939 27.40 -47.68 2.56
C ALA A 939 27.53 -47.82 1.02
N ALA A 940 26.50 -47.48 0.24
CA ALA A 940 26.44 -47.67 -1.21
C ALA A 940 25.75 -46.50 -1.95
N ARG A 941 25.69 -45.31 -1.36
CA ARG A 941 24.85 -44.21 -1.88
C ARG A 941 25.51 -42.86 -2.12
N ASN A 942 26.65 -42.54 -1.50
CA ASN A 942 27.42 -41.38 -1.95
C ASN A 942 28.15 -41.74 -3.25
N GLN A 943 27.65 -41.22 -4.38
CA GLN A 943 28.22 -41.47 -5.71
C GLN A 943 29.13 -40.33 -6.17
N ASP A 944 29.29 -39.28 -5.37
CA ASP A 944 30.04 -38.09 -5.77
C ASP A 944 31.51 -38.40 -6.01
N VAL A 945 32.06 -37.76 -7.04
CA VAL A 945 33.37 -38.07 -7.59
C VAL A 945 34.29 -36.87 -7.51
N LEU A 946 35.41 -37.04 -6.81
CA LEU A 946 36.55 -36.14 -6.88
C LEU A 946 37.55 -36.63 -7.94
N GLN A 947 37.58 -35.97 -9.10
CA GLN A 947 38.50 -36.28 -10.20
C GLN A 947 39.78 -35.43 -10.13
N ILE A 948 40.92 -36.10 -10.12
CA ILE A 948 42.26 -35.50 -10.05
C ILE A 948 43.02 -35.80 -11.34
N PHE A 949 43.68 -34.79 -11.92
CA PHE A 949 44.40 -34.88 -13.18
C PHE A 949 45.85 -34.38 -13.07
N ASN A 950 46.74 -34.90 -13.94
CA ASN A 950 48.19 -34.60 -14.00
C ASN A 950 48.97 -35.15 -12.78
N THR A 951 50.31 -35.09 -12.82
CA THR A 951 51.12 -35.45 -11.64
C THR A 951 50.73 -34.55 -10.47
N ALA A 952 50.09 -35.14 -9.46
CA ALA A 952 49.50 -34.41 -8.34
C ALA A 952 50.03 -34.92 -7.00
N GLN A 953 50.29 -34.00 -6.08
CA GLN A 953 50.63 -34.31 -4.69
C GLN A 953 49.48 -33.81 -3.82
N ILE A 954 48.63 -34.73 -3.37
CA ILE A 954 47.42 -34.42 -2.62
C ILE A 954 47.61 -34.93 -1.19
N SER A 955 47.76 -33.98 -0.27
CA SER A 955 47.86 -34.27 1.15
C SER A 955 46.48 -34.20 1.82
N ALA A 956 46.37 -34.75 3.04
CA ALA A 956 45.16 -34.61 3.84
C ALA A 956 44.73 -33.14 4.05
N ALA A 957 45.70 -32.21 4.11
CA ALA A 957 45.41 -30.77 4.23
C ALA A 957 44.74 -30.18 2.98
N ASP A 958 44.96 -30.77 1.79
CA ASP A 958 44.34 -30.33 0.54
C ASP A 958 42.87 -30.76 0.45
N LEU A 959 42.50 -31.83 1.17
CA LEU A 959 41.17 -32.44 1.19
C LEU A 959 40.34 -32.07 2.44
N GLN A 960 40.93 -31.43 3.45
CA GLN A 960 40.33 -31.17 4.78
C GLN A 960 38.97 -30.43 4.81
N ASN A 961 38.56 -29.80 3.70
CA ASN A 961 37.33 -29.03 3.58
C ASN A 961 36.35 -29.61 2.52
N ILE A 962 36.64 -30.82 2.05
CA ILE A 962 35.82 -31.58 1.12
C ILE A 962 35.08 -32.64 1.93
N ARG A 963 33.79 -32.77 1.69
CA ARG A 963 32.90 -33.67 2.40
C ARG A 963 31.91 -34.34 1.48
N ASN A 964 31.40 -35.48 1.93
CA ASN A 964 30.38 -36.25 1.21
C ASN A 964 30.88 -36.58 -0.21
N ILE A 965 31.97 -37.35 -0.32
CA ILE A 965 32.57 -37.82 -1.57
C ILE A 965 32.80 -39.34 -1.48
N GLY A 966 32.10 -40.12 -2.30
CA GLY A 966 32.25 -41.58 -2.31
C GLY A 966 33.42 -42.10 -3.15
N VAL A 967 33.83 -41.35 -4.17
CA VAL A 967 34.86 -41.81 -5.13
C VAL A 967 35.95 -40.76 -5.35
N ILE A 968 37.20 -41.17 -5.24
CA ILE A 968 38.36 -40.43 -5.72
C ILE A 968 38.86 -41.08 -7.01
N GLU A 969 38.88 -40.33 -8.11
CA GLU A 969 39.39 -40.81 -9.39
C GLU A 969 40.65 -40.05 -9.81
N PHE A 970 41.76 -40.77 -9.97
CA PHE A 970 42.93 -40.27 -10.67
C PHE A 970 42.82 -40.57 -12.16
N ARG A 971 42.77 -39.54 -13.01
CA ARG A 971 42.63 -39.70 -14.46
C ARG A 971 43.83 -39.17 -15.21
N VAL A 972 44.45 -40.04 -16.01
CA VAL A 972 45.60 -39.66 -16.86
C VAL A 972 45.12 -38.93 -18.10
N ASP A 973 45.61 -37.72 -18.31
CA ASP A 973 45.22 -36.85 -19.45
C ASP A 973 46.39 -36.46 -20.37
N GLN A 974 47.59 -37.00 -20.12
CA GLN A 974 48.79 -36.79 -20.95
C GLN A 974 49.26 -38.11 -21.57
N THR A 975 50.18 -38.03 -22.53
CA THR A 975 50.74 -39.20 -23.24
C THR A 975 51.89 -39.89 -22.49
N SER A 976 52.28 -39.39 -21.33
CA SER A 976 53.30 -39.98 -20.46
C SER A 976 52.64 -40.46 -19.17
N THR A 977 53.19 -41.53 -18.57
CA THR A 977 52.79 -42.00 -17.23
C THR A 977 52.74 -40.82 -16.26
N GLN A 978 51.66 -40.76 -15.49
CA GLN A 978 51.47 -39.76 -14.44
C GLN A 978 51.33 -40.47 -13.09
N THR A 979 51.82 -39.82 -12.04
CA THR A 979 51.77 -40.34 -10.69
C THR A 979 50.88 -39.45 -9.82
N LEU A 980 49.95 -40.04 -9.09
CA LEU A 980 49.24 -39.40 -7.98
C LEU A 980 49.88 -39.84 -6.67
N GLU A 981 50.26 -38.89 -5.85
CA GLU A 981 50.73 -39.12 -4.49
C GLU A 981 49.64 -38.65 -3.54
N LEU A 982 48.93 -39.61 -2.94
CA LEU A 982 47.72 -39.39 -2.15
C LEU A 982 47.98 -39.81 -0.71
N THR A 983 47.82 -38.88 0.23
CA THR A 983 47.86 -39.18 1.67
C THR A 983 46.47 -38.99 2.28
N LEU A 984 45.96 -40.04 2.92
CA LEU A 984 44.67 -40.04 3.61
C LEU A 984 44.86 -40.23 5.12
N ASP A 985 43.99 -39.61 5.90
CA ASP A 985 43.90 -39.81 7.34
C ASP A 985 42.43 -39.92 7.79
N ASN A 986 42.22 -40.28 9.05
CA ASN A 986 40.87 -40.41 9.61
C ASN A 986 40.02 -39.15 9.42
N SER A 987 40.61 -37.95 9.49
CA SER A 987 39.83 -36.71 9.42
C SER A 987 39.30 -36.40 8.03
N VAL A 988 40.03 -36.80 6.98
CA VAL A 988 39.60 -36.69 5.60
C VAL A 988 38.54 -37.74 5.28
N LEU A 989 38.78 -39.00 5.67
CA LEU A 989 37.84 -40.09 5.45
C LEU A 989 36.52 -39.83 6.21
N ASP A 990 36.55 -39.49 7.50
CA ASP A 990 35.36 -39.07 8.27
C ASP A 990 34.59 -37.91 7.62
N GLY A 991 35.27 -37.08 6.82
CA GLY A 991 34.65 -36.00 6.07
C GLY A 991 33.92 -36.49 4.82
N PHE A 992 34.44 -37.52 4.16
CA PHE A 992 33.93 -38.06 2.90
C PHE A 992 32.62 -38.84 3.07
N ASP A 993 32.31 -39.34 4.27
CA ASP A 993 30.96 -39.75 4.68
C ASP A 993 30.58 -39.11 6.02
N THR A 994 29.98 -37.91 5.98
CA THR A 994 29.59 -37.22 7.23
C THR A 994 28.35 -37.80 7.91
N SER A 995 27.63 -38.70 7.23
CA SER A 995 26.41 -39.33 7.75
C SER A 995 26.72 -40.39 8.82
N HIS A 996 27.97 -40.88 8.86
CA HIS A 996 28.45 -41.86 9.84
C HIS A 996 29.78 -41.40 10.45
N GLN A 997 29.80 -40.93 11.71
CA GLN A 997 31.09 -40.84 12.41
C GLN A 997 31.59 -42.25 12.67
N ALA A 998 32.67 -42.65 12.01
CA ALA A 998 33.34 -43.93 12.13
C ALA A 998 33.32 -44.44 13.59
N SER A 999 32.49 -45.45 13.85
CA SER A 999 32.36 -46.10 15.15
C SER A 999 32.75 -47.56 15.03
N SER A 1000 33.02 -48.24 16.14
CA SER A 1000 33.42 -49.66 16.13
C SER A 1000 32.31 -50.62 15.67
N ALA A 1001 31.18 -50.13 15.15
CA ALA A 1001 30.01 -50.92 14.74
C ALA A 1001 29.60 -50.67 13.28
N GLU A 1002 30.13 -49.63 12.63
CA GLU A 1002 29.74 -49.19 11.29
C GLU A 1002 31.02 -48.95 10.48
N GLN A 1003 31.10 -49.54 9.28
CA GLN A 1003 32.23 -49.42 8.37
C GLN A 1003 31.86 -48.47 7.21
N GLU A 1004 32.75 -47.52 6.93
CA GLU A 1004 32.63 -46.58 5.81
C GLU A 1004 33.47 -47.07 4.63
N THR A 1005 32.97 -46.95 3.39
CA THR A 1005 33.73 -47.34 2.19
C THR A 1005 34.02 -46.15 1.30
N VAL A 1006 35.29 -45.87 1.06
CA VAL A 1006 35.75 -44.89 0.06
C VAL A 1006 36.39 -45.63 -1.10
N THR A 1007 35.96 -45.32 -2.32
CA THR A 1007 36.52 -45.92 -3.53
C THR A 1007 37.61 -45.04 -4.11
N ILE A 1008 38.77 -45.62 -4.42
CA ILE A 1008 39.90 -44.94 -5.06
C ILE A 1008 40.18 -45.65 -6.38
N GLN A 1009 40.11 -44.93 -7.50
CA GLN A 1009 40.36 -45.48 -8.83
C GLN A 1009 41.42 -44.68 -9.57
N ALA A 1010 42.43 -45.35 -10.11
CA ALA A 1010 43.37 -44.79 -11.06
C ALA A 1010 43.05 -45.32 -12.46
N ILE A 1011 42.89 -44.40 -13.40
CA ILE A 1011 42.32 -44.65 -14.72
C ILE A 1011 43.31 -44.25 -15.80
N ASP A 1012 43.79 -45.26 -16.51
CA ASP A 1012 44.62 -45.12 -17.71
C ASP A 1012 43.86 -44.47 -18.87
N ASN A 1013 44.59 -43.85 -19.80
CA ASN A 1013 44.01 -43.32 -21.04
C ASN A 1013 44.28 -44.17 -22.29
N GLY A 1014 44.76 -45.40 -22.09
CA GLY A 1014 45.12 -46.34 -23.15
C GLY A 1014 46.43 -46.04 -23.89
N THR A 1015 47.08 -44.90 -23.63
CA THR A 1015 48.41 -44.57 -24.16
C THR A 1015 49.47 -44.36 -23.08
N ALA A 1016 49.03 -44.00 -21.87
CA ALA A 1016 49.85 -43.82 -20.68
C ALA A 1016 49.15 -44.46 -19.49
N MET A 1017 49.97 -44.92 -18.56
CA MET A 1017 49.57 -45.61 -17.33
C MET A 1017 49.38 -44.58 -16.21
N ALA A 1018 48.40 -44.81 -15.35
CA ALA A 1018 48.21 -44.15 -14.08
C ALA A 1018 49.08 -44.87 -13.05
N GLN A 1019 49.84 -44.13 -12.26
CA GLN A 1019 50.57 -44.68 -11.12
C GLN A 1019 50.02 -44.07 -9.83
N LEU A 1020 49.56 -44.89 -8.89
CA LEU A 1020 49.02 -44.50 -7.61
C LEU A 1020 50.03 -44.81 -6.50
N ASN A 1021 50.46 -43.76 -5.80
CA ASN A 1021 51.21 -43.85 -4.56
C ASN A 1021 50.29 -43.40 -3.41
N LEU A 1022 49.62 -44.36 -2.77
CA LEU A 1022 48.67 -44.14 -1.68
C LEU A 1022 49.32 -44.42 -0.32
N ASP A 1023 49.24 -43.45 0.59
CA ASP A 1023 49.56 -43.62 2.01
C ASP A 1023 48.32 -43.30 2.86
N ALA A 1024 47.61 -44.35 3.26
CA ALA A 1024 46.54 -44.32 4.25
C ALA A 1024 46.96 -45.00 5.56
N SER A 1025 48.27 -45.10 5.86
CA SER A 1025 48.79 -45.81 7.03
C SER A 1025 48.33 -45.28 8.40
N GLN A 1026 47.70 -44.10 8.43
CA GLN A 1026 47.18 -43.46 9.63
C GLN A 1026 45.68 -43.69 9.84
N THR A 1027 45.05 -44.55 9.04
CA THR A 1027 43.62 -44.87 9.15
C THR A 1027 43.33 -45.85 10.30
N SER A 1028 42.07 -46.02 10.66
CA SER A 1028 41.61 -46.96 11.69
C SER A 1028 40.67 -48.01 11.10
N ASN A 1029 40.49 -49.16 11.77
CA ASN A 1029 39.67 -50.30 11.30
C ASN A 1029 38.16 -50.01 11.04
N SER A 1030 37.71 -48.78 11.21
CA SER A 1030 36.35 -48.34 10.88
C SER A 1030 36.18 -47.93 9.41
N PHE A 1031 37.26 -47.85 8.63
CA PHE A 1031 37.21 -47.54 7.20
C PHE A 1031 37.52 -48.79 6.36
N ILE A 1032 36.98 -48.83 5.16
CA ILE A 1032 37.29 -49.78 4.10
C ILE A 1032 37.69 -48.96 2.88
N LEU A 1033 38.88 -49.21 2.35
CA LEU A 1033 39.31 -48.65 1.08
C LEU A 1033 39.11 -49.68 -0.03
N ALA A 1034 38.32 -49.31 -1.04
CA ALA A 1034 38.18 -50.07 -2.27
C ALA A 1034 39.08 -49.44 -3.35
N ILE A 1035 40.22 -50.05 -3.64
CA ILE A 1035 41.29 -49.48 -4.46
C ILE A 1035 41.39 -50.23 -5.79
N GLY A 1036 41.39 -49.49 -6.90
CA GLY A 1036 41.76 -49.99 -8.23
C GLY A 1036 42.85 -49.11 -8.83
N SER A 1037 44.10 -49.57 -8.94
CA SER A 1037 45.23 -48.69 -9.27
C SER A 1037 45.71 -48.70 -10.74
N GLY A 1038 45.23 -49.64 -11.56
CA GLY A 1038 45.38 -49.58 -13.02
C GLY A 1038 46.57 -50.39 -13.54
N ALA A 1039 47.29 -49.89 -14.56
CA ALA A 1039 48.44 -50.60 -15.13
C ALA A 1039 49.81 -49.98 -14.72
N GLY A 1040 49.84 -49.20 -13.64
CA GLY A 1040 51.03 -48.51 -13.12
C GLY A 1040 51.90 -49.40 -12.23
N ASN A 1041 53.10 -48.94 -11.87
CA ASN A 1041 53.84 -49.57 -10.76
C ASN A 1041 53.45 -48.87 -9.47
N ASP A 1042 52.50 -49.41 -8.75
CA ASP A 1042 51.80 -48.73 -7.67
C ASP A 1042 52.44 -49.00 -6.31
N THR A 1043 52.25 -48.06 -5.39
CA THR A 1043 52.67 -48.19 -3.99
C THR A 1043 51.47 -47.89 -3.11
N ILE A 1044 50.92 -48.91 -2.48
CA ILE A 1044 49.65 -48.84 -1.76
C ILE A 1044 49.90 -49.20 -0.29
N SER A 1045 49.54 -48.29 0.62
CA SER A 1045 49.32 -48.61 2.03
C SER A 1045 47.88 -48.23 2.36
N SER A 1046 46.99 -49.21 2.53
CA SER A 1046 45.55 -48.95 2.79
C SER A 1046 45.23 -48.72 4.27
N GLY A 1047 46.07 -49.22 5.17
CA GLY A 1047 46.12 -48.78 6.56
C GLY A 1047 45.46 -49.79 7.48
N ALA A 1048 44.36 -49.44 8.13
CA ALA A 1048 43.58 -50.41 8.90
C ALA A 1048 42.14 -50.41 8.41
N GLY A 1049 41.51 -51.58 8.35
CA GLY A 1049 40.25 -51.77 7.63
C GLY A 1049 40.14 -53.20 7.12
N ALA A 1050 39.00 -53.57 6.56
CA ALA A 1050 38.88 -54.77 5.74
C ALA A 1050 38.91 -54.33 4.28
N ASP A 1051 40.12 -54.01 3.80
CA ASP A 1051 40.34 -53.30 2.55
C ASP A 1051 40.25 -54.23 1.34
N ILE A 1052 39.89 -53.67 0.19
CA ILE A 1052 39.79 -54.40 -1.09
C ILE A 1052 40.70 -53.73 -2.10
N ILE A 1053 41.74 -54.44 -2.54
CA ILE A 1053 42.79 -53.89 -3.41
C ILE A 1053 42.86 -54.69 -4.71
N TYR A 1054 42.70 -53.99 -5.82
CA TYR A 1054 42.98 -54.48 -7.18
C TYR A 1054 44.09 -53.62 -7.78
N ALA A 1055 45.33 -54.10 -7.71
CA ALA A 1055 46.47 -53.28 -8.15
C ALA A 1055 46.59 -53.25 -9.69
N GLY A 1056 46.29 -54.38 -10.34
CA GLY A 1056 45.99 -54.44 -11.76
C GLY A 1056 47.18 -54.97 -12.56
N GLY A 1057 48.07 -54.12 -13.05
CA GLY A 1057 49.30 -54.62 -13.65
C GLY A 1057 50.44 -53.62 -13.53
N GLY A 1058 51.68 -54.08 -13.64
CA GLY A 1058 52.84 -53.32 -13.18
C GLY A 1058 53.52 -54.06 -12.04
N ASN A 1059 54.67 -53.58 -11.54
CA ASN A 1059 55.27 -54.20 -10.35
C ASN A 1059 54.86 -53.38 -9.14
N ASP A 1060 53.95 -53.93 -8.36
CA ASP A 1060 53.24 -53.25 -7.30
C ASP A 1060 53.82 -53.56 -5.91
N THR A 1061 53.72 -52.59 -5.01
CA THR A 1061 54.10 -52.76 -3.61
C THR A 1061 52.91 -52.42 -2.73
N ILE A 1062 52.35 -53.44 -2.09
CA ILE A 1062 51.08 -53.37 -1.36
C ILE A 1062 51.32 -53.73 0.11
N ASN A 1063 50.81 -52.88 1.00
CA ASN A 1063 50.71 -53.11 2.43
C ASN A 1063 49.25 -52.87 2.84
N ALA A 1064 48.46 -53.94 2.97
CA ALA A 1064 47.03 -53.83 3.25
C ALA A 1064 46.78 -53.41 4.71
N GLY A 1065 47.54 -54.00 5.64
CA GLY A 1065 47.82 -53.42 6.95
C GLY A 1065 47.12 -54.15 8.09
N ALA A 1066 45.96 -53.73 8.57
CA ALA A 1066 45.30 -54.42 9.68
C ALA A 1066 43.78 -54.51 9.54
N GLY A 1067 43.26 -55.72 9.64
CA GLY A 1067 41.87 -56.12 9.41
C GLY A 1067 41.85 -57.21 8.33
N ASP A 1068 40.67 -57.73 8.01
CA ASP A 1068 40.57 -58.88 7.10
C ASP A 1068 40.55 -58.38 5.65
N ASP A 1069 41.72 -58.36 5.01
CA ASP A 1069 41.97 -57.72 3.72
C ASP A 1069 41.83 -58.70 2.54
N ALA A 1070 41.50 -58.16 1.36
CA ALA A 1070 41.47 -58.89 0.10
C ALA A 1070 42.31 -58.16 -0.96
N VAL A 1071 43.32 -58.84 -1.51
CA VAL A 1071 44.29 -58.24 -2.44
C VAL A 1071 44.42 -59.10 -3.68
N ASN A 1072 44.25 -58.48 -4.84
CA ASN A 1072 44.68 -59.02 -6.13
C ASN A 1072 45.74 -58.07 -6.69
N ALA A 1073 46.98 -58.53 -6.75
CA ALA A 1073 48.09 -57.71 -7.23
C ALA A 1073 48.10 -57.64 -8.77
N GLY A 1074 47.93 -58.78 -9.46
CA GLY A 1074 47.59 -58.82 -10.88
C GLY A 1074 48.79 -59.17 -11.77
N ASP A 1075 49.00 -58.47 -12.89
CA ASP A 1075 50.09 -58.78 -13.83
C ASP A 1075 51.40 -58.08 -13.40
N GLY A 1076 52.43 -58.78 -12.92
CA GLY A 1076 53.65 -58.12 -12.48
C GLY A 1076 54.57 -58.94 -11.58
N ASN A 1077 55.67 -58.35 -11.10
CA ASN A 1077 56.39 -58.97 -9.98
C ASN A 1077 56.07 -58.14 -8.74
N ASP A 1078 55.09 -58.63 -7.98
CA ASP A 1078 54.44 -57.86 -6.94
C ASP A 1078 54.99 -58.22 -5.57
N THR A 1079 54.84 -57.28 -4.63
CA THR A 1079 55.17 -57.51 -3.23
C THR A 1079 53.97 -57.12 -2.39
N VAL A 1080 53.34 -58.12 -1.79
CA VAL A 1080 52.17 -57.98 -0.92
C VAL A 1080 52.54 -58.32 0.52
N ASN A 1081 52.20 -57.41 1.42
CA ASN A 1081 52.08 -57.65 2.85
C ASN A 1081 50.60 -57.47 3.22
N ALA A 1082 49.94 -58.56 3.58
CA ALA A 1082 48.53 -58.57 3.93
C ALA A 1082 48.34 -57.93 5.32
N GLY A 1083 49.06 -58.42 6.32
CA GLY A 1083 49.25 -57.72 7.58
C GLY A 1083 48.57 -58.45 8.75
N ALA A 1084 47.80 -57.76 9.57
CA ALA A 1084 47.18 -58.40 10.74
C ALA A 1084 45.67 -58.55 10.56
N GLY A 1085 45.16 -59.78 10.40
CA GLY A 1085 43.75 -60.08 10.15
C GLY A 1085 43.61 -61.46 9.53
N ASP A 1086 42.40 -62.02 9.44
CA ASP A 1086 42.20 -63.27 8.70
C ASP A 1086 42.06 -62.93 7.19
N ASP A 1087 43.18 -62.84 6.48
CA ASP A 1087 43.27 -62.28 5.12
C ASP A 1087 42.87 -63.32 4.06
N ASN A 1088 41.57 -63.36 3.79
CA ASN A 1088 40.97 -64.35 2.91
C ASN A 1088 40.88 -63.82 1.47
N GLY A 1089 41.96 -64.02 0.70
CA GLY A 1089 41.97 -63.76 -0.75
C GLY A 1089 43.14 -62.90 -1.21
N ILE A 1090 44.35 -63.25 -0.80
CA ILE A 1090 45.58 -62.63 -1.29
C ILE A 1090 46.06 -63.40 -2.52
N ASN A 1091 45.96 -62.81 -3.69
CA ASN A 1091 46.36 -63.38 -4.97
C ASN A 1091 47.47 -62.52 -5.62
N GLY A 1092 48.60 -63.17 -5.95
CA GLY A 1092 49.74 -62.56 -6.63
C GLY A 1092 49.42 -62.23 -8.08
N GLY A 1093 48.96 -63.22 -8.84
CA GLY A 1093 48.60 -63.06 -10.24
C GLY A 1093 49.72 -63.55 -11.16
N ASP A 1094 49.87 -62.94 -12.34
CA ASP A 1094 50.87 -63.37 -13.31
C ASP A 1094 52.23 -62.68 -13.01
N GLY A 1095 53.22 -63.40 -12.49
CA GLY A 1095 54.64 -63.00 -12.60
C GLY A 1095 55.63 -63.66 -11.65
N ASN A 1096 56.24 -62.95 -10.70
CA ASN A 1096 57.08 -63.60 -9.66
C ASN A 1096 56.92 -62.79 -8.39
N ASP A 1097 56.04 -63.26 -7.54
CA ASP A 1097 55.45 -62.46 -6.50
C ASP A 1097 56.01 -62.83 -5.13
N ILE A 1098 55.91 -61.87 -4.21
CA ILE A 1098 56.25 -62.06 -2.82
C ILE A 1098 54.99 -61.76 -2.01
N LEU A 1099 54.37 -62.80 -1.46
CA LEU A 1099 53.15 -62.70 -0.66
C LEU A 1099 53.45 -63.06 0.79
N ASN A 1100 53.12 -62.16 1.72
CA ASN A 1100 53.26 -62.38 3.17
C ASN A 1100 51.91 -62.18 3.84
N GLY A 1101 51.39 -63.22 4.50
CA GLY A 1101 50.13 -63.18 5.27
C GLY A 1101 50.31 -62.42 6.58
N GLU A 1102 51.43 -62.66 7.26
CA GLU A 1102 51.82 -62.07 8.56
C GLU A 1102 51.05 -62.64 9.76
N ALA A 1103 49.95 -62.08 10.23
CA ALA A 1103 49.29 -62.56 11.46
C ALA A 1103 47.78 -62.73 11.32
N GLY A 1104 47.31 -63.97 11.37
CA GLY A 1104 45.92 -64.35 11.16
C GLY A 1104 45.84 -65.68 10.42
N ASN A 1105 44.64 -66.16 10.09
CA ASN A 1105 44.49 -67.35 9.26
C ASN A 1105 44.30 -66.91 7.81
N ASP A 1106 45.36 -66.99 7.02
CA ASP A 1106 45.44 -66.31 5.73
C ASP A 1106 45.23 -67.29 4.57
N PHE A 1107 44.73 -66.79 3.44
CA PHE A 1107 44.68 -67.51 2.17
C PHE A 1107 45.55 -66.79 1.14
N LEU A 1108 46.66 -67.44 0.77
CA LEU A 1108 47.65 -66.92 -0.17
C LEU A 1108 47.70 -67.78 -1.44
N ASP A 1109 47.59 -67.13 -2.59
CA ASP A 1109 47.57 -67.74 -3.90
C ASP A 1109 48.59 -67.06 -4.82
N GLY A 1110 49.60 -67.82 -5.26
CA GLY A 1110 50.66 -67.34 -6.15
C GLY A 1110 50.19 -67.17 -7.60
N ASP A 1111 49.21 -67.96 -8.04
CA ASP A 1111 48.75 -68.05 -9.45
C ASP A 1111 49.89 -68.40 -10.45
N GLY A 1112 50.40 -67.42 -11.19
CA GLY A 1112 51.22 -67.67 -12.37
C GLY A 1112 52.67 -67.22 -12.21
N GLY A 1113 53.59 -68.07 -11.76
CA GLY A 1113 55.01 -67.74 -11.84
C GLY A 1113 55.96 -68.44 -10.89
N ASN A 1114 57.01 -67.78 -10.44
CA ASN A 1114 57.90 -68.36 -9.41
C ASN A 1114 57.78 -67.52 -8.15
N ASP A 1115 56.88 -67.94 -7.29
CA ASP A 1115 56.36 -67.12 -6.22
C ASP A 1115 56.98 -67.48 -4.88
N THR A 1116 56.99 -66.51 -3.97
CA THR A 1116 57.43 -66.70 -2.58
C THR A 1116 56.27 -66.37 -1.66
N LEU A 1117 55.67 -67.40 -1.08
CA LEU A 1117 54.53 -67.29 -0.18
C LEU A 1117 54.98 -67.60 1.25
N ASN A 1118 54.59 -66.74 2.18
CA ASN A 1118 54.83 -66.89 3.61
C ASN A 1118 53.53 -66.64 4.38
N GLY A 1119 52.97 -67.69 5.00
CA GLY A 1119 51.76 -67.63 5.82
C GLY A 1119 51.95 -66.70 7.01
N GLY A 1120 52.78 -67.12 7.96
CA GLY A 1120 53.14 -66.29 9.11
C GLY A 1120 52.64 -66.91 10.41
N ASP A 1121 52.04 -66.12 11.30
CA ASP A 1121 51.44 -66.61 12.54
C ASP A 1121 49.94 -66.92 12.31
N GLY A 1122 49.54 -68.19 12.34
CA GLY A 1122 48.14 -68.61 12.22
C GLY A 1122 47.99 -69.93 11.48
N ASN A 1123 46.77 -70.29 11.07
CA ASN A 1123 46.54 -71.52 10.29
C ASN A 1123 46.30 -71.13 8.84
N ASP A 1124 47.35 -71.15 8.06
CA ASP A 1124 47.34 -70.52 6.74
C ASP A 1124 47.04 -71.53 5.64
N THR A 1125 46.52 -71.07 4.51
CA THR A 1125 46.34 -71.85 3.30
C THR A 1125 47.17 -71.23 2.18
N LEU A 1126 48.12 -72.01 1.65
CA LEU A 1126 49.05 -71.56 0.61
C LEU A 1126 48.84 -72.40 -0.66
N VAL A 1127 48.63 -71.70 -1.77
CA VAL A 1127 48.51 -72.26 -3.12
C VAL A 1127 49.63 -71.63 -3.97
N GLY A 1128 50.59 -72.44 -4.41
CA GLY A 1128 51.65 -71.96 -5.31
C GLY A 1128 51.19 -71.81 -6.76
N ASP A 1129 50.24 -72.66 -7.17
CA ASP A 1129 49.79 -72.81 -8.55
C ASP A 1129 50.96 -73.06 -9.52
N THR A 1130 51.08 -72.34 -10.64
CA THR A 1130 52.00 -72.76 -11.71
C THR A 1130 53.37 -72.13 -11.61
N GLY A 1131 54.39 -72.94 -11.32
CA GLY A 1131 55.76 -72.63 -11.67
C GLY A 1131 56.78 -73.20 -10.70
N ILE A 1132 57.55 -72.36 -10.00
CA ILE A 1132 58.58 -72.84 -9.07
C ILE A 1132 58.51 -72.04 -7.78
N ASP A 1133 57.73 -72.56 -6.85
CA ASP A 1133 57.29 -71.76 -5.72
C ASP A 1133 58.04 -72.11 -4.45
N VAL A 1134 58.16 -71.11 -3.58
CA VAL A 1134 58.74 -71.24 -2.25
C VAL A 1134 57.63 -70.94 -1.25
N LEU A 1135 57.15 -71.99 -0.58
CA LEU A 1135 56.04 -71.93 0.36
C LEU A 1135 56.57 -72.09 1.78
N THR A 1136 56.17 -71.18 2.67
CA THR A 1136 56.53 -71.18 4.10
C THR A 1136 55.24 -71.03 4.89
N GLY A 1137 54.86 -72.04 5.67
CA GLY A 1137 53.61 -71.99 6.45
C GLY A 1137 53.73 -71.02 7.61
N GLY A 1138 54.83 -71.14 8.36
CA GLY A 1138 55.08 -70.34 9.54
C GLY A 1138 54.66 -71.07 10.82
N ALA A 1139 53.90 -70.40 11.67
CA ALA A 1139 53.52 -70.84 13.00
C ALA A 1139 52.02 -71.10 13.08
N GLY A 1140 51.63 -72.36 12.99
CA GLY A 1140 50.29 -72.85 13.29
C GLY A 1140 50.05 -74.14 12.55
N ALA A 1141 48.82 -74.40 12.11
CA ALA A 1141 48.49 -75.60 11.34
C ALA A 1141 48.15 -75.23 9.90
N ASP A 1142 49.16 -75.34 9.04
CA ASP A 1142 49.09 -74.78 7.70
C ASP A 1142 48.68 -75.82 6.65
N LEU A 1143 48.08 -75.35 5.57
CA LEU A 1143 47.55 -76.16 4.48
C LEU A 1143 48.20 -75.75 3.16
N PHE A 1144 49.02 -76.63 2.60
CA PHE A 1144 49.62 -76.43 1.27
C PHE A 1144 48.76 -77.16 0.23
N GLN A 1145 48.18 -76.45 -0.74
CA GLN A 1145 47.24 -77.02 -1.71
C GLN A 1145 47.84 -77.08 -3.12
N PHE A 1146 47.57 -78.19 -3.81
CA PHE A 1146 47.95 -78.43 -5.21
C PHE A 1146 46.71 -78.96 -5.96
N PHE A 1147 46.22 -78.21 -6.95
CA PHE A 1147 44.91 -78.43 -7.61
C PHE A 1147 45.02 -78.96 -9.05
N GLY A 1148 46.18 -78.83 -9.70
CA GLY A 1148 46.35 -79.01 -11.13
C GLY A 1148 47.41 -80.03 -11.54
N LEU A 1149 47.45 -80.30 -12.84
CA LEU A 1149 48.56 -81.03 -13.45
C LEU A 1149 49.71 -80.05 -13.68
N ALA A 1150 50.82 -80.28 -12.98
CA ALA A 1150 52.06 -79.51 -13.08
C ALA A 1150 52.04 -78.13 -12.40
N ASP A 1151 51.34 -78.00 -11.28
CA ASP A 1151 51.52 -76.91 -10.32
C ASP A 1151 52.99 -76.92 -9.87
N SER A 1152 53.45 -78.08 -9.39
CA SER A 1152 54.88 -78.36 -9.18
C SER A 1152 55.50 -79.21 -10.29
N GLY A 1153 56.72 -78.87 -10.73
CA GLY A 1153 57.41 -79.57 -11.81
C GLY A 1153 58.13 -80.87 -11.40
N LEU A 1154 58.44 -81.73 -12.39
CA LEU A 1154 59.00 -83.09 -12.19
C LEU A 1154 60.53 -83.17 -11.99
N THR A 1155 61.22 -82.05 -11.80
CA THR A 1155 62.66 -82.03 -11.55
C THR A 1155 62.96 -81.22 -10.30
N LEU A 1156 64.02 -81.56 -9.57
CA LEU A 1156 64.42 -80.78 -8.38
C LEU A 1156 64.63 -79.27 -8.64
N ALA A 1157 64.90 -78.88 -9.90
CA ALA A 1157 65.12 -77.49 -10.28
C ALA A 1157 63.82 -76.77 -10.68
N THR A 1158 62.70 -77.48 -10.72
CA THR A 1158 61.39 -76.98 -11.13
C THR A 1158 60.31 -77.43 -10.15
N ALA A 1159 60.70 -77.89 -8.97
CA ALA A 1159 59.81 -78.46 -7.98
C ALA A 1159 59.60 -77.42 -6.90
N ASP A 1160 58.36 -77.26 -6.47
CA ASP A 1160 58.02 -76.35 -5.39
C ASP A 1160 58.65 -76.83 -4.09
N THR A 1161 58.99 -75.87 -3.25
CA THR A 1161 59.68 -76.11 -2.00
C THR A 1161 58.86 -75.59 -0.84
N ILE A 1162 58.41 -76.51 0.00
CA ILE A 1162 57.91 -76.17 1.34
C ILE A 1162 59.12 -76.09 2.28
N THR A 1163 59.31 -74.95 2.93
CA THR A 1163 60.56 -74.65 3.64
C THR A 1163 60.58 -75.06 5.11
N ASP A 1164 59.42 -75.20 5.75
CA ASP A 1164 59.28 -75.33 7.20
C ASP A 1164 58.23 -76.35 7.70
N PHE A 1165 57.65 -77.15 6.79
CA PHE A 1165 56.62 -78.16 7.09
C PHE A 1165 56.78 -78.88 8.45
N GLU A 1166 55.80 -78.77 9.33
CA GLU A 1166 55.71 -79.45 10.63
C GLU A 1166 54.73 -80.64 10.58
N SER A 1167 55.28 -81.85 10.45
CA SER A 1167 54.47 -83.10 10.44
C SER A 1167 53.58 -83.27 11.69
N GLY A 1168 52.32 -83.61 11.45
CA GLY A 1168 51.28 -83.74 12.47
C GLY A 1168 50.62 -82.43 12.89
N THR A 1169 51.10 -81.29 12.39
CA THR A 1169 50.47 -79.97 12.51
C THR A 1169 49.98 -79.53 11.13
N ASP A 1170 50.87 -79.50 10.14
CA ASP A 1170 50.60 -79.06 8.77
C ASP A 1170 50.05 -80.18 7.89
N LEU A 1171 49.41 -79.78 6.80
CA LEU A 1171 48.72 -80.64 5.86
C LEU A 1171 49.11 -80.28 4.41
N ILE A 1172 49.22 -81.31 3.57
CA ILE A 1172 49.33 -81.19 2.12
C ILE A 1172 48.04 -81.73 1.52
N TYR A 1173 47.34 -80.89 0.77
CA TYR A 1173 46.16 -81.27 0.01
C TYR A 1173 46.52 -81.40 -1.47
N VAL A 1174 46.09 -82.49 -2.08
CA VAL A 1174 46.31 -82.75 -3.51
C VAL A 1174 45.00 -83.17 -4.15
N ASP A 1175 44.57 -82.47 -5.19
CA ASP A 1175 43.40 -82.89 -5.97
C ASP A 1175 43.74 -84.05 -6.92
N LEU A 1176 43.03 -85.17 -6.76
CA LEU A 1176 43.20 -86.38 -7.58
C LEU A 1176 42.07 -86.48 -8.61
N ALA A 1177 42.42 -86.62 -9.89
CA ALA A 1177 41.47 -86.65 -11.00
C ALA A 1177 40.50 -87.86 -10.97
N ALA A 1178 40.77 -88.87 -10.14
CA ALA A 1178 39.91 -90.02 -9.93
C ALA A 1178 39.88 -90.44 -8.45
N PRO A 1179 38.72 -90.87 -7.90
CA PRO A 1179 38.64 -91.41 -6.55
C PRO A 1179 39.48 -92.70 -6.44
N VAL A 1180 40.63 -92.60 -5.80
CA VAL A 1180 41.49 -93.73 -5.42
C VAL A 1180 41.48 -93.87 -3.90
N ALA A 1181 41.81 -95.06 -3.39
CA ALA A 1181 42.03 -95.20 -1.96
C ALA A 1181 43.42 -94.64 -1.65
N ASP A 1182 43.51 -93.67 -0.72
CA ASP A 1182 44.75 -92.98 -0.33
C ASP A 1182 45.90 -93.97 -0.18
N SER A 1183 46.86 -93.92 -1.10
CA SER A 1183 47.92 -94.92 -1.22
C SER A 1183 49.28 -94.24 -1.15
N TYR A 1184 49.94 -94.48 -0.01
CA TYR A 1184 51.24 -93.93 0.33
C TYR A 1184 52.29 -95.04 0.38
N LEU A 1185 53.39 -94.84 -0.34
CA LEU A 1185 54.54 -95.74 -0.31
C LEU A 1185 55.83 -94.97 -0.01
N GLU A 1186 56.48 -95.36 1.09
CA GLU A 1186 57.73 -94.76 1.54
C GLU A 1186 58.96 -95.56 1.06
N ALA A 1187 60.04 -94.85 0.69
CA ALA A 1187 61.35 -95.47 0.49
C ALA A 1187 62.47 -94.84 1.32
N ALA A 1188 63.43 -95.68 1.71
CA ALA A 1188 64.65 -95.24 2.37
C ALA A 1188 65.48 -94.29 1.48
N ALA A 1189 66.38 -93.52 2.10
CA ALA A 1189 67.19 -92.51 1.44
C ALA A 1189 67.91 -93.01 0.17
N VAL A 1190 67.84 -92.20 -0.89
CA VAL A 1190 68.46 -92.45 -2.20
C VAL A 1190 69.58 -91.45 -2.49
N ALA A 1191 70.44 -91.77 -3.45
CA ALA A 1191 71.67 -91.00 -3.69
C ALA A 1191 71.42 -89.67 -4.43
N ASP A 1192 70.39 -89.61 -5.26
CA ASP A 1192 70.05 -88.44 -6.09
C ASP A 1192 68.56 -88.45 -6.51
N PHE A 1193 68.10 -87.31 -7.00
CA PHE A 1193 66.73 -87.12 -7.50
C PHE A 1193 66.38 -88.06 -8.66
N ALA A 1194 67.32 -88.34 -9.57
CA ALA A 1194 67.06 -89.20 -10.73
C ALA A 1194 66.71 -90.64 -10.28
N THR A 1195 67.38 -91.12 -9.24
CA THR A 1195 67.07 -92.40 -8.59
C THR A 1195 65.74 -92.34 -7.85
N ALA A 1196 65.43 -91.23 -7.19
CA ALA A 1196 64.15 -90.98 -6.52
C ALA A 1196 62.96 -91.09 -7.49
N LEU A 1197 62.96 -90.29 -8.57
CA LEU A 1197 61.93 -90.29 -9.59
C LEU A 1197 61.80 -91.65 -10.30
N GLY A 1198 62.95 -92.30 -10.57
CA GLY A 1198 62.97 -93.64 -11.15
C GLY A 1198 62.30 -94.69 -10.25
N ASN A 1199 62.47 -94.57 -8.93
CA ASN A 1199 61.81 -95.46 -7.98
C ASN A 1199 60.32 -95.12 -7.80
N ALA A 1200 59.95 -93.84 -7.79
CA ALA A 1200 58.57 -93.38 -7.71
C ALA A 1200 57.74 -93.94 -8.89
N ASN A 1201 58.21 -93.71 -10.13
CA ASN A 1201 57.57 -94.23 -11.34
C ASN A 1201 57.55 -95.77 -11.43
N ALA A 1202 58.47 -96.46 -10.74
CA ALA A 1202 58.45 -97.92 -10.68
C ALA A 1202 57.46 -98.46 -9.61
N ALA A 1203 57.13 -97.64 -8.61
CA ALA A 1203 56.20 -97.96 -7.55
C ALA A 1203 54.75 -97.59 -7.91
N MET A 1204 54.55 -96.54 -8.68
CA MET A 1204 53.25 -96.10 -9.20
C MET A 1204 52.79 -97.07 -10.29
N ASP A 1205 51.66 -97.73 -10.06
CA ASP A 1205 51.07 -98.73 -10.97
C ASP A 1205 49.60 -98.44 -11.32
N GLY A 1206 49.15 -97.21 -11.04
CA GLY A 1206 47.75 -96.78 -11.09
C GLY A 1206 46.96 -97.08 -9.82
N THR A 1207 47.58 -97.71 -8.80
CA THR A 1207 47.02 -97.84 -7.45
C THR A 1207 47.79 -97.09 -6.37
N VAL A 1208 49.09 -96.84 -6.54
CA VAL A 1208 49.91 -95.98 -5.67
C VAL A 1208 49.97 -94.58 -6.27
N VAL A 1209 49.47 -93.58 -5.54
CA VAL A 1209 49.46 -92.17 -5.99
C VAL A 1209 50.48 -91.29 -5.28
N PHE A 1210 50.92 -91.65 -4.07
CA PHE A 1210 51.92 -90.89 -3.32
C PHE A 1210 53.18 -91.72 -3.04
N TYR A 1211 54.35 -91.17 -3.34
CA TYR A 1211 55.65 -91.79 -3.05
C TYR A 1211 56.63 -90.80 -2.42
N LEU A 1212 57.03 -91.05 -1.17
CA LEU A 1212 58.00 -90.21 -0.46
C LEU A 1212 59.37 -90.89 -0.35
N THR A 1213 60.44 -90.15 -0.68
CA THR A 1213 61.82 -90.60 -0.48
C THR A 1213 62.75 -89.47 -0.06
N ASN A 1214 63.89 -89.80 0.55
CA ASN A 1214 64.82 -88.81 1.09
C ASN A 1214 66.01 -88.61 0.15
N VAL A 1215 66.35 -87.35 -0.13
CA VAL A 1215 67.60 -86.97 -0.81
C VAL A 1215 68.34 -85.98 0.09
N GLY A 1216 69.39 -86.47 0.77
CA GLY A 1216 70.07 -85.67 1.80
C GLY A 1216 69.23 -85.56 3.07
N ASN A 1217 68.92 -84.33 3.48
CA ASN A 1217 68.08 -84.02 4.65
C ASN A 1217 66.65 -83.62 4.27
N ASP A 1218 66.33 -83.60 2.97
CA ASP A 1218 65.04 -83.16 2.44
C ASP A 1218 64.25 -84.36 1.91
N GLY A 1219 62.93 -84.23 1.96
CA GLY A 1219 61.95 -85.19 1.48
C GLY A 1219 61.45 -84.78 0.11
N LEU A 1220 61.27 -85.76 -0.77
CA LEU A 1220 60.68 -85.57 -2.09
C LEU A 1220 59.41 -86.39 -2.19
N LEU A 1221 58.27 -85.72 -2.17
CA LEU A 1221 56.95 -86.31 -2.32
C LEU A 1221 56.56 -86.29 -3.79
N PHE A 1222 56.63 -87.45 -4.44
CA PHE A 1222 56.15 -87.61 -5.82
C PHE A 1222 54.67 -87.96 -5.81
N VAL A 1223 53.91 -87.32 -6.68
CA VAL A 1223 52.45 -87.46 -6.75
C VAL A 1223 52.02 -87.85 -8.16
N ASP A 1224 51.10 -88.80 -8.28
CA ASP A 1224 50.43 -89.23 -9.52
C ASP A 1224 48.93 -88.83 -9.43
N THR A 1225 48.61 -87.62 -9.87
CA THR A 1225 47.28 -86.99 -9.79
C THR A 1225 46.26 -87.58 -10.76
N ASP A 1226 46.68 -88.17 -11.90
CA ASP A 1226 45.78 -88.82 -12.85
C ASP A 1226 45.72 -90.36 -12.72
N ALA A 1227 46.47 -90.91 -11.75
CA ALA A 1227 46.60 -92.33 -11.46
C ALA A 1227 47.00 -93.16 -12.70
N ASN A 1228 47.84 -92.61 -13.58
CA ASN A 1228 48.28 -93.30 -14.81
C ASN A 1228 49.48 -94.23 -14.60
N GLY A 1229 50.06 -94.24 -13.39
CA GLY A 1229 51.26 -95.01 -13.05
C GLY A 1229 52.56 -94.25 -13.31
N SER A 1230 52.54 -92.92 -13.28
CA SER A 1230 53.73 -92.06 -13.40
C SER A 1230 53.51 -90.78 -12.63
N ALA A 1231 54.53 -90.30 -11.93
CA ALA A 1231 54.46 -89.04 -11.21
C ALA A 1231 54.15 -87.89 -12.18
N ASN A 1232 53.21 -87.03 -11.81
CA ASN A 1232 52.85 -85.80 -12.50
C ASN A 1232 53.58 -84.60 -11.92
N GLU A 1233 53.89 -84.62 -10.63
CA GLU A 1233 54.53 -83.52 -9.89
C GLU A 1233 55.43 -84.05 -8.74
N VAL A 1234 56.29 -83.18 -8.19
CA VAL A 1234 57.07 -83.49 -6.99
C VAL A 1234 57.13 -82.30 -6.03
N ILE A 1235 56.83 -82.50 -4.77
CA ILE A 1235 56.92 -81.46 -3.75
C ILE A 1235 58.18 -81.71 -2.93
N LYS A 1236 59.03 -80.68 -2.78
CA LYS A 1236 60.22 -80.75 -1.95
C LYS A 1236 59.91 -80.26 -0.54
N LEU A 1237 60.12 -81.12 0.46
CA LEU A 1237 59.94 -80.80 1.87
C LEU A 1237 61.31 -80.58 2.52
N THR A 1238 61.63 -79.35 2.90
CA THR A 1238 62.94 -79.01 3.47
C THR A 1238 63.05 -79.51 4.90
N GLY A 1239 64.11 -80.25 5.23
CA GLY A 1239 64.35 -80.76 6.59
C GLY A 1239 63.39 -81.87 7.07
N ILE A 1240 62.40 -82.23 6.27
CA ILE A 1240 61.51 -83.37 6.51
C ILE A 1240 62.02 -84.59 5.78
N THR A 1241 61.97 -85.74 6.45
CA THR A 1241 62.33 -87.02 5.88
C THR A 1241 61.16 -87.97 6.03
N SER A 1242 61.22 -89.05 5.29
CA SER A 1242 60.29 -90.16 5.33
C SER A 1242 60.09 -90.75 6.75
N ALA A 1243 61.05 -90.57 7.67
CA ALA A 1243 60.95 -91.03 9.04
C ALA A 1243 60.10 -90.14 9.97
N ASN A 1244 59.83 -88.90 9.56
CA ASN A 1244 59.12 -87.89 10.34
C ASN A 1244 58.04 -87.19 9.50
N PHE A 1245 57.50 -87.90 8.51
CA PHE A 1245 56.31 -87.53 7.75
C PHE A 1245 55.21 -88.54 8.07
N ALA A 1246 54.00 -88.08 8.39
CA ALA A 1246 52.88 -88.94 8.73
C ALA A 1246 51.86 -89.01 7.60
N LEU A 1247 51.21 -90.17 7.43
CA LEU A 1247 50.17 -90.32 6.40
C LEU A 1247 48.96 -89.42 6.67
N THR A 1248 48.72 -89.03 7.91
CA THR A 1248 47.67 -88.09 8.28
C THR A 1248 47.92 -86.67 7.79
N ASP A 1249 49.13 -86.40 7.30
CA ASP A 1249 49.55 -85.09 6.82
C ASP A 1249 49.19 -84.90 5.33
N LEU A 1250 48.61 -85.91 4.68
CA LEU A 1250 48.08 -85.89 3.31
C LEU A 1250 46.57 -86.04 3.34
N ILE A 1251 45.86 -85.19 2.58
CA ILE A 1251 44.39 -85.20 2.47
C ILE A 1251 43.95 -85.25 1.02
#